data_AF-A0A8S9Y3U9-F1
#
_entry.id   AF-A0A8S9Y3U9-F1
#
_cell.length_a   1.000
_cell.length_b   1.000
_cell.length_c   1.000
_cell.angle_alpha   90.00
_cell.angle_beta   90.00
_cell.angle_gamma   90.00
#
_symmetry.space_group_name_H-M   'P 1'
#
loop_
_entity.id
_entity.type
_entity.pdbx_description
1 polymer ?
#
loop_
_entity_poly.entity_id
_entity_poly.type
_entity_poly.pdbx_seq_one_letter_code
_entity_poly.pdbx_strand_id
1 'polypeptide(L)'
;MATATKHVINMLQRPGQLEKVEQYKRRVTRKKVSVEAMLKTTMQSQLDGVCMGLGQLQLTKQECEQVQEALNDIGATVVEFPELVKNLQGVREKNMQYSQYSTAMENLKNLFSVPESVERTKQWINDGKLLYAHHSLNDLENSRDDLLNELHKIPNQQADKILLKGSFEDVGIVSQLLEKQVKLTMSRTLNIVRKEPTELVTALRIIEKEEKKDEFSLQRQKQNGFLPPGRPKKWKALALEVLQESVEQRIEGTQPESRSSNKMWLVMHLELTRQLILEDLRVVKTLCEPCFPKHYNIVNLYVSMYHNSLSRHLEEIVANGLEGNEYVSMLAWVKNTYLGPELMSSPELQININALPPLLNKKVMHDLQAKYLKNMEDNYVDWMKKTLETEQMDWSKGVPPEGDQEGHFHTAAPVIIFQMIDQNLQVTKTIGQDLTDEALILSMKQVEHYGHLYKEAIAVFKSRHFEDRSQQPYFTHYMITIVNNCILFLELSQQLKQHYLRTDFLHKELNATSTALLKTFQDLRNQAAGWLLEEAFLDLETHFQDLITTNWLGSTMPVDTVCVTLEDYFQDYVHLRPKNFEYVIREAENHVTRRYLSALFQKKLTLKLNEERKTAGTKIKKEVGQLKAFFSRIAPQIANRADSPFEAIAQFAEILKVDKELSSLEVHALVRKYPDIKEDQITKFLSLRGDLSRSEIKDIVSDLQQSRSSARASITRSIFSNSVIKGREYPLYAHSVLKHDYYGPIEFLTGSNLCEEFGMWTCCLLGMCTSIEAAAEHYSGELLFLPLLPTVFAVATERIKNQEK
;
A
#
# COMPACT_ATOMS: atom_id res chain seq x y z
N MET A 1 -23.75 -39.23 61.94
CA MET A 1 -24.40 -40.57 61.94
C MET A 1 -24.34 -41.26 60.58
N ALA A 2 -25.22 -40.93 59.62
CA ALA A 2 -25.49 -41.72 58.41
C ALA A 2 -24.26 -42.33 57.68
N THR A 3 -23.21 -41.54 57.43
CA THR A 3 -21.99 -41.99 56.73
C THR A 3 -21.25 -43.10 57.48
N ALA A 4 -21.18 -43.02 58.82
CA ALA A 4 -20.56 -44.04 59.65
C ALA A 4 -21.39 -45.34 59.65
N THR A 5 -22.72 -45.23 59.76
CA THR A 5 -23.63 -46.38 59.66
C THR A 5 -23.47 -47.09 58.32
N LYS A 6 -23.44 -46.34 57.21
CA LYS A 6 -23.23 -46.89 55.85
C LYS A 6 -21.86 -47.57 55.70
N HIS A 7 -20.82 -47.06 56.37
CA HIS A 7 -19.49 -47.67 56.36
C HIS A 7 -19.44 -48.97 57.19
N VAL A 8 -20.11 -49.04 58.34
CA VAL A 8 -20.22 -50.26 59.16
C VAL A 8 -21.02 -51.35 58.42
N ILE A 9 -22.15 -51.00 57.80
CA ILE A 9 -22.95 -51.91 56.95
C ILE A 9 -22.07 -52.54 55.85
N ASN A 10 -21.24 -51.75 55.17
CA ASN A 10 -20.34 -52.24 54.13
C ASN A 10 -19.18 -53.12 54.64
N MET A 11 -18.85 -53.09 55.94
CA MET A 11 -17.80 -53.94 56.53
C MET A 11 -18.30 -55.28 57.09
N LEU A 12 -19.61 -55.43 57.30
CA LEU A 12 -20.25 -56.56 57.98
C LEU A 12 -21.44 -57.13 57.16
N GLN A 13 -21.19 -57.45 55.90
CA GLN A 13 -22.19 -57.96 54.95
C GLN A 13 -22.44 -59.48 55.03
N ARG A 14 -21.61 -60.25 55.74
CA ARG A 14 -21.74 -61.71 55.90
C ARG A 14 -21.49 -62.16 57.35
N PRO A 15 -22.18 -63.19 57.88
CA PRO A 15 -22.08 -63.57 59.30
C PRO A 15 -20.65 -63.79 59.82
N GLY A 16 -19.81 -64.53 59.08
CA GLY A 16 -18.40 -64.78 59.44
C GLY A 16 -17.48 -63.55 59.42
N GLN A 17 -17.99 -62.35 59.10
CA GLN A 17 -17.26 -61.09 59.28
C GLN A 17 -17.39 -60.54 60.72
N LEU A 18 -18.34 -61.04 61.52
CA LEU A 18 -18.51 -60.66 62.92
C LEU A 18 -17.29 -61.00 63.78
N GLU A 19 -16.62 -62.13 63.50
CA GLU A 19 -15.35 -62.53 64.14
C GLU A 19 -14.23 -61.47 63.96
N LYS A 20 -14.30 -60.69 62.87
CA LYS A 20 -13.30 -59.65 62.53
C LYS A 20 -13.66 -58.28 63.10
N VAL A 21 -14.81 -58.13 63.77
CA VAL A 21 -15.22 -56.86 64.41
C VAL A 21 -14.16 -56.35 65.37
N GLU A 22 -13.55 -57.20 66.19
CA GLU A 22 -12.56 -56.73 67.18
C GLU A 22 -11.23 -56.32 66.52
N GLN A 23 -10.89 -56.84 65.32
CA GLN A 23 -9.80 -56.29 64.49
C GLN A 23 -10.18 -54.94 63.89
N TYR A 24 -11.40 -54.79 63.37
CA TYR A 24 -11.87 -53.51 62.82
C TYR A 24 -11.96 -52.42 63.90
N LYS A 25 -12.47 -52.76 65.09
CA LYS A 25 -12.49 -51.90 66.28
C LYS A 25 -11.07 -51.49 66.67
N ARG A 26 -10.12 -52.43 66.80
CA ARG A 26 -8.69 -52.10 67.02
C ARG A 26 -8.12 -51.17 65.93
N ARG A 27 -8.48 -51.36 64.66
CA ARG A 27 -8.07 -50.47 63.54
C ARG A 27 -8.68 -49.07 63.65
N VAL A 28 -9.96 -48.96 64.01
CA VAL A 28 -10.66 -47.68 64.22
C VAL A 28 -10.14 -46.98 65.47
N THR A 29 -9.90 -47.68 66.58
CA THR A 29 -9.26 -47.12 67.78
C THR A 29 -7.85 -46.63 67.50
N ARG A 30 -7.02 -47.36 66.74
CA ARG A 30 -5.70 -46.88 66.30
C ARG A 30 -5.80 -45.62 65.43
N LYS A 31 -6.74 -45.58 64.47
CA LYS A 31 -7.01 -44.35 63.71
C LYS A 31 -7.47 -43.19 64.61
N LYS A 32 -8.36 -43.46 65.57
CA LYS A 32 -8.87 -42.48 66.54
C LYS A 32 -7.71 -41.89 67.34
N VAL A 33 -6.88 -42.72 67.99
CA VAL A 33 -5.71 -42.28 68.77
C VAL A 33 -4.72 -41.50 67.90
N SER A 34 -4.48 -41.91 66.65
CA SER A 34 -3.61 -41.18 65.72
C SER A 34 -4.18 -39.79 65.35
N VAL A 35 -5.50 -39.67 65.19
CA VAL A 35 -6.17 -38.40 64.88
C VAL A 35 -6.28 -37.52 66.13
N GLU A 36 -6.51 -38.08 67.32
CA GLU A 36 -6.48 -37.36 68.60
C GLU A 36 -5.07 -36.84 68.93
N ALA A 37 -4.01 -37.62 68.66
CA ALA A 37 -2.64 -37.18 68.79
C ALA A 37 -2.32 -36.02 67.82
N MET A 38 -2.68 -36.18 66.53
CA MET A 38 -2.51 -35.13 65.52
C MET A 38 -3.29 -33.86 65.89
N LEU A 39 -4.57 -33.98 66.28
CA LEU A 39 -5.37 -32.84 66.76
C LEU A 39 -4.77 -32.19 67.99
N LYS A 40 -4.25 -32.95 68.95
CA LYS A 40 -3.60 -32.38 70.15
C LYS A 40 -2.34 -31.62 69.79
N THR A 41 -1.48 -32.15 68.90
CA THR A 41 -0.29 -31.43 68.41
C THR A 41 -0.67 -30.18 67.63
N THR A 42 -1.68 -30.24 66.74
CA THR A 42 -2.15 -29.07 65.97
C THR A 42 -2.78 -28.01 66.87
N MET A 43 -3.64 -28.41 67.82
CA MET A 43 -4.23 -27.48 68.79
C MET A 43 -3.17 -26.86 69.70
N GLN A 44 -2.17 -27.62 70.15
CA GLN A 44 -1.05 -27.08 70.92
C GLN A 44 -0.28 -26.05 70.09
N SER A 45 0.12 -26.39 68.87
CA SER A 45 0.83 -25.45 67.97
C SER A 45 0.03 -24.18 67.65
N GLN A 46 -1.30 -24.27 67.53
CA GLN A 46 -2.17 -23.09 67.36
C GLN A 46 -2.30 -22.28 68.65
N LEU A 47 -2.42 -22.94 69.81
CA LEU A 47 -2.47 -22.28 71.11
C LEU A 47 -1.15 -21.55 71.42
N ASP A 48 -0.02 -22.22 71.20
CA ASP A 48 1.33 -21.67 71.36
C ASP A 48 1.52 -20.46 70.42
N GLY A 49 1.09 -20.57 69.15
CA GLY A 49 1.10 -19.46 68.20
C GLY A 49 0.24 -18.27 68.61
N VAL A 50 -0.95 -18.51 69.18
CA VAL A 50 -1.83 -17.45 69.72
C VAL A 50 -1.23 -16.82 70.99
N CYS A 51 -0.64 -17.62 71.88
CA CYS A 51 0.03 -17.12 73.08
C CYS A 51 1.28 -16.31 72.74
N MET A 52 2.09 -16.74 71.76
CA MET A 52 3.21 -15.96 71.23
C MET A 52 2.72 -14.67 70.56
N GLY A 53 1.64 -14.73 69.76
CA GLY A 53 1.06 -13.55 69.11
C GLY A 53 0.52 -12.53 70.11
N LEU A 54 -0.16 -12.96 71.18
CA LEU A 54 -0.61 -12.11 72.28
C LEU A 54 0.56 -11.53 73.08
N GLY A 55 1.58 -12.34 73.40
CA GLY A 55 2.79 -11.87 74.06
C GLY A 55 3.53 -10.81 73.25
N GLN A 56 3.67 -11.02 71.94
CA GLN A 56 4.30 -10.07 71.03
C GLN A 56 3.47 -8.77 70.90
N LEU A 57 2.14 -8.87 70.78
CA LEU A 57 1.25 -7.69 70.78
C LEU A 57 1.35 -6.89 72.09
N GLN A 58 1.46 -7.56 73.23
CA GLN A 58 1.58 -6.90 74.52
C GLN A 58 2.96 -6.24 74.72
N LEU A 59 4.03 -6.90 74.27
CA LEU A 59 5.37 -6.30 74.21
C LEU A 59 5.39 -5.08 73.29
N THR A 60 4.90 -5.20 72.06
CA THR A 60 4.87 -4.07 71.11
C THR A 60 3.96 -2.93 71.57
N LYS A 61 2.91 -3.20 72.37
CA LYS A 61 2.17 -2.13 73.06
C LYS A 61 3.06 -1.38 74.07
N GLN A 62 3.81 -2.10 74.92
CA GLN A 62 4.73 -1.46 75.88
C GLN A 62 5.89 -0.73 75.18
N GLU A 63 6.43 -1.28 74.09
CA GLU A 63 7.45 -0.63 73.26
C GLU A 63 6.91 0.66 72.64
N CYS A 64 5.69 0.66 72.10
CA CYS A 64 5.05 1.88 71.59
C CYS A 64 4.78 2.92 72.69
N GLU A 65 4.36 2.48 73.89
CA GLU A 65 4.16 3.39 75.04
C GLU A 65 5.49 4.02 75.49
N GLN A 66 6.57 3.25 75.57
CA GLN A 66 7.92 3.75 75.87
C GLN A 66 8.47 4.68 74.78
N VAL A 67 8.25 4.36 73.51
CA VAL A 67 8.64 5.23 72.38
C VAL A 67 7.85 6.53 72.41
N GLN A 68 6.57 6.50 72.77
CA GLN A 68 5.76 7.73 72.90
C GLN A 68 6.18 8.58 74.10
N GLU A 69 6.53 7.97 75.24
CA GLU A 69 7.11 8.64 76.41
C GLU A 69 8.46 9.29 76.04
N ALA A 70 9.37 8.55 75.42
CA ALA A 70 10.66 9.07 74.95
C ALA A 70 10.52 10.17 73.89
N LEU A 71 9.52 10.10 73.00
CA LEU A 71 9.22 11.18 72.04
C LEU A 71 8.68 12.44 72.71
N ASN A 72 7.91 12.30 73.81
CA ASN A 72 7.48 13.45 74.62
C ASN A 72 8.67 14.08 75.36
N ASP A 73 9.58 13.28 75.93
CA ASP A 73 10.80 13.77 76.60
C ASP A 73 11.75 14.47 75.62
N ILE A 74 11.95 13.91 74.43
CA ILE A 74 12.68 14.56 73.33
C ILE A 74 11.98 15.86 72.94
N GLY A 75 10.65 15.84 72.79
CA GLY A 75 9.85 17.02 72.48
C GLY A 75 10.03 18.14 73.51
N ALA A 76 9.95 17.83 74.80
CA ALA A 76 10.18 18.77 75.89
C ALA A 76 11.62 19.33 75.87
N THR A 77 12.63 18.46 75.71
CA THR A 77 14.04 18.85 75.61
C THR A 77 14.29 19.78 74.42
N VAL A 78 13.61 19.55 73.28
CA VAL A 78 13.73 20.38 72.06
C VAL A 78 13.13 21.78 72.23
N VAL A 79 12.27 22.04 73.24
CA VAL A 79 11.77 23.40 73.54
C VAL A 79 12.91 24.33 74.01
N GLU A 80 13.96 23.80 74.66
CA GLU A 80 15.10 24.58 75.14
C GLU A 80 16.17 24.84 74.06
N PHE A 81 16.18 24.05 72.98
CA PHE A 81 17.19 24.15 71.91
C PHE A 81 17.30 25.53 71.24
N PRO A 82 16.22 26.28 70.95
CA PRO A 82 16.33 27.62 70.36
C PRO A 82 17.12 28.61 71.22
N GLU A 83 16.97 28.54 72.54
CA GLU A 83 17.71 29.40 73.48
C GLU A 83 19.15 28.90 73.67
N LEU A 84 19.36 27.58 73.71
CA LEU A 84 20.70 26.99 73.70
C LEU A 84 21.50 27.37 72.44
N VAL A 85 20.88 27.33 71.25
CA VAL A 85 21.49 27.75 69.98
C VAL A 85 21.84 29.23 69.99
N LYS A 86 20.96 30.09 70.54
CA LYS A 86 21.22 31.53 70.72
C LYS A 86 22.40 31.77 71.68
N ASN A 87 22.49 31.02 72.78
CA ASN A 87 23.59 31.14 73.75
C ASN A 87 24.92 30.59 73.20
N LEU A 88 24.89 29.53 72.39
CA LEU A 88 26.07 28.95 71.74
C LEU A 88 26.47 29.67 70.43
N GLN A 89 25.77 30.71 70.01
CA GLN A 89 26.02 31.42 68.74
C GLN A 89 27.48 31.92 68.64
N GLY A 90 28.03 32.51 69.70
CA GLY A 90 29.44 32.94 69.72
C GLY A 90 30.45 31.78 69.64
N VAL A 91 30.10 30.60 70.15
CA VAL A 91 30.91 29.37 70.01
C VAL A 91 30.83 28.85 68.57
N ARG A 92 29.64 28.91 67.95
CA ARG A 92 29.41 28.54 66.55
C ARG A 92 30.20 29.45 65.60
N GLU A 93 30.23 30.75 65.85
CA GLU A 93 31.02 31.73 65.10
C GLU A 93 32.53 31.49 65.26
N LYS A 94 33.01 31.24 66.48
CA LYS A 94 34.40 30.85 66.75
C LYS A 94 34.79 29.54 66.07
N ASN A 95 33.92 28.53 66.10
CA ASN A 95 34.15 27.25 65.43
C ASN A 95 34.15 27.40 63.90
N MET A 96 33.30 28.28 63.34
CA MET A 96 33.28 28.58 61.91
C MET A 96 34.58 29.29 61.47
N GLN A 97 35.09 30.24 62.26
CA GLN A 97 36.41 30.83 62.06
C GLN A 97 37.54 29.79 62.14
N TYR A 98 37.51 28.90 63.15
CA TYR A 98 38.52 27.86 63.30
C TYR A 98 38.49 26.85 62.13
N SER A 99 37.30 26.42 61.71
CA SER A 99 37.12 25.57 60.53
C SER A 99 37.66 26.22 59.26
N GLN A 100 37.43 27.53 59.07
CA GLN A 100 38.00 28.28 57.94
C GLN A 100 39.52 28.32 58.00
N TYR A 101 40.11 28.60 59.17
CA TYR A 101 41.57 28.62 59.33
C TYR A 101 42.20 27.23 59.15
N SER A 102 41.57 26.15 59.62
CA SER A 102 42.06 24.78 59.39
C SER A 102 42.02 24.42 57.91
N THR A 103 40.87 24.58 57.25
CA THR A 103 40.73 24.30 55.80
C THR A 103 41.69 25.16 54.98
N ALA A 104 41.86 26.43 55.32
CA ALA A 104 42.81 27.32 54.65
C ALA A 104 44.26 26.89 54.89
N MET A 105 44.64 26.51 56.12
CA MET A 105 46.01 26.10 56.48
C MET A 105 46.39 24.74 55.89
N GLU A 106 45.46 23.80 55.82
CA GLU A 106 45.61 22.50 55.14
C GLU A 106 45.81 22.69 53.62
N ASN A 107 44.97 23.53 52.99
CA ASN A 107 45.07 23.83 51.56
C ASN A 107 46.17 24.85 51.21
N LEU A 108 46.76 25.55 52.18
CA LEU A 108 47.81 26.57 51.94
C LEU A 108 49.03 25.96 51.22
N LYS A 109 49.39 24.73 51.60
CA LYS A 109 50.44 23.95 50.93
C LYS A 109 50.08 23.64 49.47
N ASN A 110 48.82 23.30 49.21
CA ASN A 110 48.35 22.99 47.86
C ASN A 110 48.33 24.24 46.99
N LEU A 111 47.89 25.38 47.52
CA LEU A 111 47.74 26.66 46.80
C LEU A 111 49.05 27.15 46.17
N PHE A 112 50.19 27.05 46.88
CA PHE A 112 51.51 27.36 46.29
C PHE A 112 51.99 26.34 45.26
N SER A 113 51.47 25.11 45.28
CA SER A 113 51.84 24.03 44.35
C SER A 113 50.95 23.91 43.11
N VAL A 114 49.89 24.74 42.99
CA VAL A 114 48.93 24.69 41.87
C VAL A 114 49.62 24.81 40.51
N PRO A 115 50.52 25.79 40.23
CA PRO A 115 51.10 25.95 38.89
C PRO A 115 51.97 24.77 38.46
N GLU A 116 52.78 24.22 39.38
CA GLU A 116 53.62 23.05 39.09
C GLU A 116 52.75 21.79 38.86
N SER A 117 51.72 21.61 39.69
CA SER A 117 50.79 20.48 39.58
C SER A 117 49.95 20.55 38.30
N VAL A 118 49.51 21.75 37.91
CA VAL A 118 48.86 22.04 36.63
C VAL A 118 49.75 21.62 35.46
N GLU A 119 51.00 22.07 35.44
CA GLU A 119 51.91 21.78 34.32
C GLU A 119 52.27 20.29 34.23
N ARG A 120 52.52 19.65 35.38
CA ARG A 120 52.70 18.20 35.48
C ARG A 120 51.45 17.43 34.98
N THR A 121 50.25 17.97 35.22
CA THR A 121 48.99 17.38 34.71
C THR A 121 48.86 17.55 33.20
N LYS A 122 49.23 18.70 32.63
CA LYS A 122 49.31 18.90 31.16
C LYS A 122 50.26 17.89 30.51
N GLN A 123 51.44 17.67 31.11
CA GLN A 123 52.40 16.64 30.67
C GLN A 123 51.80 15.23 30.71
N TRP A 124 51.09 14.85 31.79
CA TRP A 124 50.43 13.54 31.86
C TRP A 124 49.27 13.36 30.86
N ILE A 125 48.61 14.43 30.41
CA ILE A 125 47.63 14.35 29.31
C ILE A 125 48.35 14.10 27.98
N ASN A 126 49.43 14.84 27.70
CA ASN A 126 50.24 14.68 26.49
C ASN A 126 50.89 13.29 26.38
N ASP A 127 51.31 12.72 27.52
CA ASP A 127 51.85 11.36 27.65
C ASP A 127 50.80 10.25 27.50
N GLY A 128 49.50 10.57 27.37
CA GLY A 128 48.40 9.59 27.39
C GLY A 128 48.15 8.95 28.77
N LYS A 129 48.75 9.44 29.86
CA LYS A 129 48.69 8.89 31.22
C LYS A 129 47.42 9.34 31.96
N LEU A 130 46.26 9.12 31.33
CA LEU A 130 45.00 9.78 31.69
C LEU A 130 44.53 9.54 33.13
N LEU A 131 44.83 8.39 33.74
CA LEU A 131 44.49 8.12 35.16
C LEU A 131 45.28 9.00 36.14
N TYR A 132 46.56 9.26 35.85
CA TYR A 132 47.40 10.14 36.66
C TYR A 132 46.98 11.60 36.46
N ALA A 133 46.68 11.99 35.21
CA ALA A 133 46.11 13.29 34.93
C ALA A 133 44.77 13.52 35.64
N HIS A 134 43.87 12.52 35.63
CA HIS A 134 42.57 12.59 36.30
C HIS A 134 42.68 12.69 37.82
N HIS A 135 43.61 11.94 38.45
CA HIS A 135 43.86 12.03 39.88
C HIS A 135 44.44 13.39 40.28
N SER A 136 45.40 13.91 39.52
CA SER A 136 45.97 15.24 39.78
C SER A 136 44.94 16.35 39.62
N LEU A 137 44.13 16.30 38.55
CA LEU A 137 43.02 17.22 38.34
C LEU A 137 41.98 17.11 39.46
N ASN A 138 41.65 15.90 39.92
CA ASN A 138 40.73 15.68 41.04
C ASN A 138 41.20 16.41 42.31
N ASP A 139 42.48 16.30 42.66
CA ASP A 139 43.02 16.86 43.90
C ASP A 139 43.10 18.39 43.83
N LEU A 140 43.38 18.93 42.64
CA LEU A 140 43.30 20.37 42.33
C LEU A 140 41.86 20.90 42.36
N GLU A 141 40.89 20.18 41.79
CA GLU A 141 39.47 20.55 41.86
C GLU A 141 38.95 20.50 43.30
N ASN A 142 39.23 19.46 44.08
CA ASN A 142 38.78 19.37 45.47
C ASN A 142 39.38 20.50 46.33
N SER A 143 40.69 20.79 46.18
CA SER A 143 41.35 21.90 46.89
C SER A 143 40.70 23.25 46.57
N ARG A 144 40.35 23.49 45.30
CA ARG A 144 39.60 24.68 44.85
C ARG A 144 38.19 24.72 45.43
N ASP A 145 37.48 23.59 45.38
CA ASP A 145 36.05 23.52 45.62
C ASP A 145 35.69 23.54 47.11
N ASP A 146 36.54 22.98 47.98
CA ASP A 146 36.35 23.12 49.42
C ASP A 146 36.74 24.51 49.93
N LEU A 147 37.78 25.16 49.38
CA LEU A 147 38.06 26.58 49.65
C LEU A 147 36.87 27.48 49.24
N LEU A 148 36.27 27.23 48.08
CA LEU A 148 35.08 27.95 47.62
C LEU A 148 33.82 27.61 48.43
N ASN A 149 33.69 26.39 48.97
CA ASN A 149 32.61 25.99 49.87
C ASN A 149 32.70 26.71 51.22
N GLU A 150 33.90 26.85 51.80
CA GLU A 150 34.08 27.62 53.04
C GLU A 150 33.82 29.12 52.82
N LEU A 151 34.27 29.67 51.68
CA LEU A 151 33.95 31.04 51.29
C LEU A 151 32.44 31.26 51.11
N HIS A 152 31.71 30.27 50.59
CA HIS A 152 30.26 30.36 50.38
C HIS A 152 29.45 30.50 51.68
N LYS A 153 30.00 30.04 52.82
CA LYS A 153 29.38 30.22 54.15
C LYS A 153 29.45 31.68 54.65
N ILE A 154 30.23 32.55 54.01
CA ILE A 154 30.51 33.91 54.47
C ILE A 154 29.85 34.94 53.53
N PRO A 155 28.96 35.81 54.01
CA PRO A 155 28.41 36.90 53.19
C PRO A 155 29.49 37.96 52.87
N ASN A 156 29.37 38.57 51.69
CA ASN A 156 30.14 39.74 51.21
C ASN A 156 31.66 39.60 50.97
N GLN A 157 32.22 38.39 50.88
CA GLN A 157 33.62 38.20 50.43
C GLN A 157 33.76 38.14 48.89
N GLN A 158 33.70 39.30 48.22
CA GLN A 158 33.88 39.36 46.76
C GLN A 158 35.35 39.35 46.30
N ALA A 159 36.25 40.00 47.04
CA ALA A 159 37.67 40.11 46.67
C ALA A 159 38.39 38.75 46.70
N ASP A 160 38.20 38.00 47.79
CA ASP A 160 38.80 36.67 47.98
C ASP A 160 38.30 35.67 46.91
N LYS A 161 37.04 35.81 46.50
CA LYS A 161 36.45 35.04 45.39
C LYS A 161 37.09 35.33 44.03
N ILE A 162 37.65 36.53 43.83
CA ILE A 162 38.40 36.89 42.62
C ILE A 162 39.82 36.34 42.69
N LEU A 163 40.49 36.46 43.84
CA LEU A 163 41.84 35.92 44.06
C LEU A 163 41.89 34.39 43.91
N LEU A 164 40.92 33.67 44.50
CA LEU A 164 40.79 32.22 44.32
C LEU A 164 40.48 31.84 42.86
N LYS A 165 39.67 32.63 42.14
CA LYS A 165 39.41 32.37 40.71
C LYS A 165 40.68 32.46 39.87
N GLY A 166 41.47 33.52 40.02
CA GLY A 166 42.75 33.66 39.29
C GLY A 166 43.76 32.57 39.67
N SER A 167 43.83 32.21 40.95
CA SER A 167 44.77 31.17 41.44
C SER A 167 44.48 29.76 40.92
N PHE A 168 43.25 29.50 40.45
CA PHE A 168 42.81 28.19 39.96
C PHE A 168 42.29 28.21 38.50
N GLU A 169 42.52 29.28 37.75
CA GLU A 169 42.04 29.45 36.37
C GLU A 169 42.56 28.35 35.43
N ASP A 170 43.87 28.08 35.50
CA ASP A 170 44.55 27.00 34.77
C ASP A 170 43.92 25.60 34.99
N VAL A 171 43.33 25.34 36.16
CA VAL A 171 42.68 24.04 36.46
C VAL A 171 41.46 23.82 35.57
N GLY A 172 40.76 24.90 35.18
CA GLY A 172 39.71 24.84 34.16
C GLY A 172 40.25 24.43 32.79
N ILE A 173 41.39 24.98 32.38
CA ILE A 173 42.08 24.65 31.13
C ILE A 173 42.51 23.18 31.12
N VAL A 174 43.09 22.69 32.23
CA VAL A 174 43.48 21.28 32.39
C VAL A 174 42.27 20.33 32.32
N SER A 175 41.13 20.70 32.91
CA SER A 175 39.91 19.90 32.77
C SER A 175 39.41 19.84 31.31
N GLN A 176 39.52 20.93 30.55
CA GLN A 176 39.16 20.95 29.13
C GLN A 176 40.14 20.15 28.26
N LEU A 177 41.43 20.11 28.61
CA LEU A 177 42.43 19.29 27.91
C LEU A 177 42.16 17.78 28.16
N LEU A 178 41.85 17.39 29.40
CA LEU A 178 41.50 16.00 29.71
C LEU A 178 40.18 15.60 29.04
N GLU A 179 39.17 16.49 29.01
CA GLU A 179 37.92 16.27 28.28
C GLU A 179 38.18 16.03 26.78
N LYS A 180 39.00 16.88 26.14
CA LYS A 180 39.34 16.73 24.71
C LYS A 180 40.03 15.39 24.42
N GLN A 181 40.92 14.93 25.30
CA GLN A 181 41.57 13.63 25.13
C GLN A 181 40.59 12.46 25.37
N VAL A 182 39.69 12.56 26.35
CA VAL A 182 38.61 11.58 26.54
C VAL A 182 37.69 11.53 25.31
N LYS A 183 37.28 12.69 24.76
CA LYS A 183 36.52 12.76 23.50
C LYS A 183 37.24 12.08 22.35
N LEU A 184 38.55 12.32 22.19
CA LEU A 184 39.38 11.70 21.15
C LEU A 184 39.50 10.17 21.30
N THR A 185 39.54 9.67 22.54
CA THR A 185 39.45 8.22 22.82
C THR A 185 38.06 7.68 22.45
N MET A 186 36.97 8.36 22.83
CA MET A 186 35.60 7.91 22.53
C MET A 186 35.32 7.90 21.01
N SER A 187 35.67 8.94 20.26
CA SER A 187 35.45 8.99 18.80
C SER A 187 36.26 7.95 18.01
N ARG A 188 37.25 7.32 18.65
CA ARG A 188 38.10 6.26 18.10
C ARG A 188 37.80 4.87 18.68
N THR A 189 36.73 4.72 19.48
CA THR A 189 36.34 3.46 20.18
C THR A 189 36.52 2.21 19.32
N LEU A 190 35.95 2.17 18.12
CA LEU A 190 36.00 0.99 17.24
C LEU A 190 37.39 0.68 16.66
N ASN A 191 38.31 1.63 16.68
CA ASN A 191 39.70 1.46 16.23
C ASN A 191 40.63 1.13 17.40
N ILE A 192 40.37 1.73 18.57
CA ILE A 192 41.10 1.48 19.82
C ILE A 192 40.82 0.07 20.31
N VAL A 193 39.56 -0.36 20.33
CA VAL A 193 39.17 -1.71 20.78
C VAL A 193 39.74 -2.83 19.89
N ARG A 194 40.01 -2.55 18.61
CA ARG A 194 40.72 -3.48 17.70
C ARG A 194 42.24 -3.59 17.97
N LYS A 195 42.82 -2.74 18.85
CA LYS A 195 44.28 -2.64 19.09
C LYS A 195 44.67 -2.68 20.56
N GLU A 196 44.14 -1.75 21.36
CA GLU A 196 44.43 -1.58 22.78
C GLU A 196 43.14 -1.22 23.58
N PRO A 197 42.34 -2.23 23.99
CA PRO A 197 41.13 -1.99 24.79
C PRO A 197 41.36 -1.28 26.13
N THR A 198 42.59 -1.31 26.66
CA THR A 198 42.97 -0.67 27.93
C THR A 198 42.87 0.86 27.91
N GLU A 199 43.05 1.50 26.76
CA GLU A 199 42.87 2.96 26.60
C GLU A 199 41.38 3.35 26.77
N LEU A 200 40.47 2.64 26.08
CA LEU A 200 39.03 2.85 26.22
C LEU A 200 38.53 2.60 27.65
N VAL A 201 38.91 1.46 28.24
CA VAL A 201 38.54 1.12 29.62
C VAL A 201 39.05 2.17 30.61
N THR A 202 40.19 2.81 30.30
CA THR A 202 40.72 3.94 31.08
C THR A 202 39.85 5.20 30.95
N ALA A 203 39.45 5.59 29.74
CA ALA A 203 38.52 6.72 29.54
C ALA A 203 37.15 6.47 30.21
N LEU A 204 36.59 5.27 30.08
CA LEU A 204 35.31 4.90 30.71
C LEU A 204 35.39 4.92 32.25
N ARG A 205 36.52 4.51 32.85
CA ARG A 205 36.77 4.62 34.30
C ARG A 205 36.85 6.08 34.77
N ILE A 206 37.30 7.00 33.92
CA ILE A 206 37.34 8.44 34.22
C ILE A 206 35.92 9.01 34.16
N ILE A 207 35.15 8.70 33.11
CA ILE A 207 33.75 9.12 32.96
C ILE A 207 32.91 8.67 34.16
N GLU A 208 32.94 7.38 34.51
CA GLU A 208 32.15 6.83 35.65
C GLU A 208 32.60 7.34 37.02
N LYS A 209 33.79 7.95 37.15
CA LYS A 209 34.20 8.70 38.35
C LYS A 209 33.64 10.13 38.34
N GLU A 210 33.67 10.82 37.20
CA GLU A 210 33.16 12.19 37.09
C GLU A 210 31.63 12.26 37.26
N GLU A 211 30.87 11.31 36.70
CA GLU A 211 29.42 11.23 36.92
C GLU A 211 29.06 11.06 38.41
N LYS A 212 29.84 10.28 39.17
CA LYS A 212 29.63 10.11 40.62
C LYS A 212 29.96 11.37 41.42
N LYS A 213 30.94 12.17 40.97
CA LYS A 213 31.19 13.51 41.55
C LYS A 213 30.08 14.49 41.21
N ASP A 214 29.55 14.43 40.00
CA ASP A 214 28.43 15.27 39.57
C ASP A 214 27.19 14.96 40.42
N GLU A 215 26.87 13.68 40.62
CA GLU A 215 25.79 13.26 41.52
C GLU A 215 26.03 13.75 42.96
N PHE A 216 27.20 13.50 43.53
CA PHE A 216 27.56 13.98 44.88
C PHE A 216 27.49 15.51 45.00
N SER A 217 27.92 16.24 43.98
CA SER A 217 27.86 17.71 43.94
C SER A 217 26.41 18.22 43.93
N LEU A 218 25.53 17.57 43.17
CA LEU A 218 24.09 17.88 43.13
C LEU A 218 23.38 17.48 44.42
N GLN A 219 23.84 16.43 45.13
CA GLN A 219 23.37 16.09 46.47
C GLN A 219 23.83 17.14 47.51
N ARG A 220 25.12 17.56 47.49
CA ARG A 220 25.67 18.62 48.36
C ARG A 220 24.90 19.94 48.16
N GLN A 221 24.65 20.34 46.90
CA GLN A 221 23.87 21.54 46.56
C GLN A 221 22.47 21.55 47.20
N LYS A 222 21.76 20.41 47.24
CA LYS A 222 20.44 20.31 47.89
C LYS A 222 20.49 20.47 49.41
N GLN A 223 21.64 20.20 50.04
CA GLN A 223 21.83 20.30 51.48
C GLN A 223 22.34 21.66 51.93
N ASN A 224 23.25 22.30 51.16
CA ASN A 224 23.95 23.52 51.58
C ASN A 224 23.93 24.68 50.58
N GLY A 225 23.23 24.55 49.46
CA GLY A 225 23.14 25.58 48.41
C GLY A 225 24.37 25.71 47.50
N PHE A 226 25.50 25.11 47.85
CA PHE A 226 26.76 25.23 47.10
C PHE A 226 26.85 24.22 45.97
N LEU A 227 27.17 24.69 44.76
CA LEU A 227 27.54 23.86 43.61
C LEU A 227 28.94 24.29 43.14
N PRO A 228 29.91 23.36 42.99
CA PRO A 228 31.24 23.71 42.51
C PRO A 228 31.26 24.28 41.09
N PRO A 229 32.18 25.20 40.76
CA PRO A 229 32.28 25.78 39.41
C PRO A 229 32.60 24.70 38.36
N GLY A 230 31.77 24.61 37.32
CA GLY A 230 31.90 23.62 36.26
C GLY A 230 31.27 22.25 36.56
N ARG A 231 30.55 22.09 37.68
CA ARG A 231 29.71 20.92 37.95
C ARG A 231 28.23 21.22 37.62
N PRO A 232 27.43 20.23 37.18
CA PRO A 232 27.85 18.90 36.70
C PRO A 232 28.49 18.97 35.30
N LYS A 233 29.53 18.16 35.07
CA LYS A 233 30.25 18.05 33.78
C LYS A 233 29.53 17.17 32.74
N LYS A 234 28.74 16.18 33.18
CA LYS A 234 27.97 15.26 32.32
C LYS A 234 28.80 14.54 31.24
N TRP A 235 30.03 14.15 31.57
CA TRP A 235 30.95 13.50 30.63
C TRP A 235 30.42 12.19 30.02
N LYS A 236 29.41 11.55 30.63
CA LYS A 236 28.70 10.41 30.03
C LYS A 236 27.81 10.82 28.87
N ALA A 237 27.01 11.87 29.01
CA ALA A 237 26.18 12.37 27.91
C ALA A 237 27.07 12.80 26.72
N LEU A 238 28.14 13.53 27.04
CA LEU A 238 29.17 13.99 26.12
C LEU A 238 29.88 12.84 25.38
N ALA A 239 30.16 11.73 26.08
CA ALA A 239 30.76 10.55 25.48
C ALA A 239 29.78 9.83 24.52
N LEU A 240 28.49 9.77 24.86
CA LEU A 240 27.46 9.15 24.02
C LEU A 240 27.17 9.98 22.76
N GLU A 241 27.21 11.32 22.87
CA GLU A 241 27.14 12.28 21.76
C GLU A 241 28.31 12.07 20.78
N VAL A 242 29.54 12.00 21.27
CA VAL A 242 30.74 11.73 20.44
C VAL A 242 30.74 10.33 19.80
N LEU A 243 30.05 9.35 20.41
CA LEU A 243 29.82 8.05 19.77
C LEU A 243 28.80 8.14 18.61
N GLN A 244 27.75 8.96 18.74
CA GLN A 244 26.79 9.23 17.66
C GLN A 244 27.48 9.96 16.49
N GLU A 245 28.25 11.02 16.76
CA GLU A 245 29.05 11.74 15.74
C GLU A 245 30.01 10.79 14.99
N SER A 246 30.69 9.90 15.72
CA SER A 246 31.61 8.91 15.16
C SER A 246 30.92 7.86 14.28
N VAL A 247 29.63 7.59 14.49
CA VAL A 247 28.82 6.70 13.63
C VAL A 247 28.37 7.43 12.37
N GLU A 248 27.89 8.68 12.50
CA GLU A 248 27.44 9.53 11.39
C GLU A 248 28.58 9.76 10.37
N GLN A 249 29.74 10.23 10.85
CA GLN A 249 30.93 10.47 10.03
C GLN A 249 31.44 9.21 9.29
N ARG A 250 31.15 8.01 9.79
CA ARG A 250 31.53 6.74 9.13
C ARG A 250 30.59 6.39 7.99
N ILE A 251 29.28 6.65 8.12
CA ILE A 251 28.31 6.45 7.04
C ILE A 251 28.53 7.49 5.94
N GLU A 252 28.67 8.76 6.29
CA GLU A 252 29.00 9.85 5.35
C GLU A 252 30.31 9.55 4.59
N GLY A 253 31.38 9.21 5.33
CA GLY A 253 32.69 8.86 4.78
C GLY A 253 32.74 7.55 3.97
N THR A 254 31.60 6.86 3.80
CA THR A 254 31.46 5.67 2.95
C THR A 254 30.96 6.01 1.54
N GLN A 255 30.60 7.26 1.24
CA GLN A 255 30.24 7.68 -0.12
C GLN A 255 31.51 7.83 -0.99
N PRO A 256 31.75 6.96 -2.00
CA PRO A 256 33.05 6.90 -2.66
C PRO A 256 33.20 7.91 -3.80
N GLU A 257 32.10 8.24 -4.47
CA GLU A 257 32.07 8.85 -5.80
C GLU A 257 30.81 9.72 -5.96
N SER A 258 30.87 10.72 -6.85
CA SER A 258 29.70 11.55 -7.18
C SER A 258 28.79 10.88 -8.21
N ARG A 259 27.49 11.16 -8.14
CA ARG A 259 26.46 10.77 -9.14
C ARG A 259 26.89 10.99 -10.59
N SER A 260 27.62 12.09 -10.84
CA SER A 260 28.13 12.49 -12.15
C SER A 260 29.30 11.62 -12.67
N SER A 261 30.00 10.91 -11.79
CA SER A 261 31.19 10.10 -12.13
C SER A 261 30.87 8.62 -12.35
N ASN A 262 29.86 8.08 -11.65
CA ASN A 262 29.51 6.66 -11.73
C ASN A 262 27.98 6.44 -11.73
N LYS A 263 27.46 5.78 -12.78
CA LYS A 263 26.03 5.43 -12.91
C LYS A 263 25.54 4.40 -11.90
N MET A 264 26.44 3.74 -11.19
CA MET A 264 26.17 2.73 -10.16
C MET A 264 26.53 3.22 -8.75
N TRP A 265 26.78 4.52 -8.57
CA TRP A 265 27.22 5.12 -7.30
C TRP A 265 26.35 4.69 -6.11
N LEU A 266 25.03 4.68 -6.26
CA LEU A 266 24.10 4.33 -5.18
C LEU A 266 24.21 2.84 -4.81
N VAL A 267 24.33 1.95 -5.79
CA VAL A 267 24.50 0.50 -5.54
C VAL A 267 25.82 0.23 -4.80
N MET A 268 26.90 0.88 -5.23
CA MET A 268 28.20 0.77 -4.56
C MET A 268 28.18 1.38 -3.15
N HIS A 269 27.58 2.55 -2.97
CA HIS A 269 27.47 3.19 -1.66
C HIS A 269 26.63 2.36 -0.68
N LEU A 270 25.49 1.82 -1.11
CA LEU A 270 24.63 0.94 -0.29
C LEU A 270 25.35 -0.36 0.10
N GLU A 271 26.12 -0.97 -0.80
CA GLU A 271 26.89 -2.18 -0.50
C GLU A 271 28.09 -1.92 0.43
N LEU A 272 28.85 -0.84 0.20
CA LEU A 272 29.92 -0.43 1.12
C LEU A 272 29.37 -0.09 2.52
N THR A 273 28.21 0.56 2.58
CA THR A 273 27.51 0.87 3.84
C THR A 273 27.03 -0.40 4.55
N ARG A 274 26.51 -1.40 3.80
CA ARG A 274 26.17 -2.72 4.34
C ARG A 274 27.39 -3.41 4.97
N GLN A 275 28.51 -3.43 4.26
CA GLN A 275 29.76 -4.03 4.74
C GLN A 275 30.29 -3.33 6.00
N LEU A 276 30.32 -1.99 6.00
CA LEU A 276 30.75 -1.17 7.14
C LEU A 276 29.93 -1.49 8.40
N ILE A 277 28.60 -1.41 8.30
CA ILE A 277 27.71 -1.56 9.45
C ILE A 277 27.79 -2.99 10.01
N LEU A 278 27.86 -4.01 9.16
CA LEU A 278 28.02 -5.41 9.59
C LEU A 278 29.36 -5.62 10.35
N GLU A 279 30.47 -5.12 9.80
CA GLU A 279 31.81 -5.25 10.41
C GLU A 279 31.91 -4.52 11.75
N ASP A 280 31.39 -3.28 11.83
CA ASP A 280 31.45 -2.50 13.05
C ASP A 280 30.49 -3.02 14.13
N LEU A 281 29.25 -3.41 13.80
CA LEU A 281 28.35 -4.04 14.77
C LEU A 281 28.90 -5.37 15.29
N ARG A 282 29.59 -6.15 14.45
CA ARG A 282 30.32 -7.36 14.89
C ARG A 282 31.41 -7.03 15.89
N VAL A 283 32.20 -5.97 15.65
CA VAL A 283 33.26 -5.53 16.58
C VAL A 283 32.70 -4.92 17.86
N VAL A 284 31.57 -4.20 17.79
CA VAL A 284 30.84 -3.73 18.98
C VAL A 284 30.44 -4.91 19.87
N LYS A 285 29.81 -5.93 19.29
CA LYS A 285 29.36 -7.12 20.02
C LYS A 285 30.52 -7.98 20.56
N THR A 286 31.55 -8.21 19.75
CA THR A 286 32.64 -9.14 20.13
C THR A 286 33.71 -8.51 21.02
N LEU A 287 34.02 -7.22 20.84
CA LEU A 287 35.17 -6.58 21.48
C LEU A 287 34.79 -5.33 22.32
N CYS A 288 33.77 -4.55 21.93
CA CYS A 288 33.36 -3.39 22.75
C CYS A 288 32.52 -3.81 23.96
N GLU A 289 31.60 -4.77 23.83
CA GLU A 289 30.71 -5.19 24.93
C GLU A 289 31.46 -5.54 26.24
N PRO A 290 32.59 -6.28 26.24
CA PRO A 290 33.38 -6.54 27.46
C PRO A 290 34.05 -5.29 28.07
N CYS A 291 34.20 -4.20 27.32
CA CYS A 291 34.88 -2.98 27.77
C CYS A 291 33.95 -2.00 28.50
N PHE A 292 32.65 -2.02 28.19
CA PHE A 292 31.67 -1.09 28.76
C PHE A 292 30.97 -1.67 30.00
N PRO A 293 30.59 -0.83 30.99
CA PRO A 293 29.72 -1.26 32.07
C PRO A 293 28.35 -1.72 31.54
N LYS A 294 27.83 -2.85 32.02
CA LYS A 294 26.59 -3.48 31.49
C LYS A 294 25.39 -2.54 31.41
N HIS A 295 25.28 -1.55 32.31
CA HIS A 295 24.19 -0.56 32.32
C HIS A 295 24.23 0.45 31.16
N TYR A 296 25.29 0.48 30.34
CA TYR A 296 25.32 1.25 29.09
C TYR A 296 24.54 0.57 27.96
N ASN A 297 24.31 -0.75 28.03
CA ASN A 297 23.68 -1.55 26.98
C ASN A 297 24.30 -1.29 25.58
N ILE A 298 25.63 -1.23 25.51
CA ILE A 298 26.39 -0.60 24.41
C ILE A 298 26.10 -1.20 23.03
N VAL A 299 25.79 -2.49 22.94
CA VAL A 299 25.43 -3.16 21.67
C VAL A 299 24.13 -2.59 21.12
N ASN A 300 23.07 -2.54 21.93
CA ASN A 300 21.78 -1.98 21.50
C ASN A 300 21.85 -0.47 21.27
N LEU A 301 22.75 0.24 21.98
CA LEU A 301 23.01 1.65 21.72
C LEU A 301 23.63 1.85 20.33
N TYR A 302 24.73 1.18 20.00
CA TYR A 302 25.32 1.29 18.66
C TYR A 302 24.35 0.86 17.56
N VAL A 303 23.53 -0.17 17.80
CA VAL A 303 22.47 -0.58 16.86
C VAL A 303 21.48 0.56 16.60
N SER A 304 21.03 1.30 17.63
CA SER A 304 20.15 2.45 17.44
C SER A 304 20.87 3.66 16.83
N MET A 305 22.15 3.89 17.15
CA MET A 305 23.00 4.91 16.52
C MET A 305 23.09 4.65 15.01
N TYR A 306 23.58 3.48 14.58
CA TYR A 306 23.71 3.11 13.18
C TYR A 306 22.36 3.13 12.44
N HIS A 307 21.28 2.66 13.08
CA HIS A 307 19.93 2.71 12.50
C HIS A 307 19.45 4.15 12.26
N ASN A 308 19.58 5.04 13.25
CA ASN A 308 19.10 6.42 13.16
C ASN A 308 19.94 7.25 12.17
N SER A 309 21.27 7.05 12.16
CA SER A 309 22.18 7.71 11.22
C SER A 309 21.94 7.26 9.77
N LEU A 310 21.80 5.95 9.55
CA LEU A 310 21.47 5.39 8.24
C LEU A 310 20.09 5.84 7.76
N SER A 311 19.09 5.86 8.65
CA SER A 311 17.74 6.35 8.36
C SER A 311 17.78 7.79 7.81
N ARG A 312 18.44 8.71 8.54
CA ARG A 312 18.61 10.11 8.13
C ARG A 312 19.34 10.23 6.79
N HIS A 313 20.50 9.57 6.65
CA HIS A 313 21.32 9.62 5.44
C HIS A 313 20.59 9.11 4.19
N LEU A 314 19.79 8.05 4.33
CA LEU A 314 18.97 7.55 3.22
C LEU A 314 17.76 8.48 2.95
N GLU A 315 17.11 9.05 3.97
CA GLU A 315 16.05 10.05 3.74
C GLU A 315 16.60 11.33 3.07
N GLU A 316 17.83 11.75 3.36
CA GLU A 316 18.52 12.84 2.68
C GLU A 316 18.87 12.50 1.22
N ILE A 317 19.37 11.29 0.93
CA ILE A 317 19.57 10.81 -0.45
C ILE A 317 18.24 10.81 -1.23
N VAL A 318 17.13 10.39 -0.60
CA VAL A 318 15.80 10.37 -1.21
C VAL A 318 15.25 11.79 -1.42
N ALA A 319 15.52 12.73 -0.52
CA ALA A 319 15.14 14.13 -0.64
C ALA A 319 15.91 14.85 -1.76
N ASN A 320 17.19 14.52 -1.96
CA ASN A 320 18.02 15.03 -3.04
C ASN A 320 17.63 14.50 -4.44
N GLY A 321 16.81 13.44 -4.50
CA GLY A 321 16.20 12.92 -5.74
C GLY A 321 16.90 11.68 -6.30
N LEU A 322 16.07 10.76 -6.79
CA LEU A 322 16.49 9.52 -7.44
C LEU A 322 16.08 9.53 -8.92
N GLU A 323 16.82 8.82 -9.78
CA GLU A 323 16.54 8.67 -11.21
C GLU A 323 16.53 7.18 -11.61
N GLY A 324 15.52 6.77 -12.39
CA GLY A 324 15.45 5.43 -13.00
C GLY A 324 15.72 4.26 -12.03
N ASN A 325 16.80 3.53 -12.26
CA ASN A 325 17.17 2.32 -11.52
C ASN A 325 17.59 2.58 -10.05
N GLU A 326 17.82 3.83 -9.66
CA GLU A 326 18.11 4.18 -8.27
C GLU A 326 16.91 3.93 -7.34
N TYR A 327 15.68 4.12 -7.84
CA TYR A 327 14.46 3.77 -7.09
C TYR A 327 14.41 2.27 -6.78
N VAL A 328 14.73 1.43 -7.77
CA VAL A 328 14.81 -0.03 -7.62
C VAL A 328 15.88 -0.38 -6.59
N SER A 329 17.06 0.23 -6.71
CA SER A 329 18.20 0.01 -5.82
C SER A 329 17.87 0.35 -4.36
N MET A 330 17.27 1.52 -4.12
CA MET A 330 16.85 1.98 -2.80
C MET A 330 15.75 1.08 -2.21
N LEU A 331 14.68 0.82 -2.97
CA LEU A 331 13.53 0.03 -2.50
C LEU A 331 13.91 -1.43 -2.21
N ALA A 332 14.72 -2.06 -3.08
CA ALA A 332 15.19 -3.42 -2.87
C ALA A 332 16.15 -3.50 -1.67
N TRP A 333 17.09 -2.56 -1.52
CA TRP A 333 18.04 -2.60 -0.40
C TRP A 333 17.33 -2.38 0.95
N VAL A 334 16.39 -1.43 1.03
CA VAL A 334 15.65 -1.15 2.27
C VAL A 334 14.68 -2.27 2.65
N LYS A 335 13.95 -2.89 1.69
CA LYS A 335 13.07 -4.02 1.99
C LYS A 335 13.83 -5.32 2.26
N ASN A 336 14.84 -5.64 1.44
CA ASN A 336 15.40 -7.01 1.36
C ASN A 336 16.82 -7.14 1.90
N THR A 337 17.72 -6.19 1.64
CA THR A 337 19.12 -6.27 2.11
C THR A 337 19.27 -5.84 3.56
N TYR A 338 18.69 -4.70 3.96
CA TYR A 338 18.81 -4.15 5.31
C TYR A 338 18.21 -5.09 6.36
N LEU A 339 16.95 -5.51 6.18
CA LEU A 339 16.29 -6.48 7.05
C LEU A 339 16.79 -7.92 6.83
N GLY A 340 17.52 -8.18 5.74
CA GLY A 340 17.96 -9.50 5.31
C GLY A 340 19.09 -10.11 6.15
N PRO A 341 19.45 -11.38 5.87
CA PRO A 341 20.54 -12.09 6.54
C PRO A 341 21.93 -11.48 6.23
N GLU A 342 22.01 -10.65 5.19
CA GLU A 342 23.22 -9.95 4.76
C GLU A 342 23.56 -8.72 5.64
N LEU A 343 22.64 -8.29 6.51
CA LEU A 343 22.87 -7.23 7.47
C LEU A 343 22.17 -7.50 8.81
N MET A 344 20.96 -6.98 9.04
CA MET A 344 20.37 -6.97 10.40
C MET A 344 19.91 -8.36 10.87
N SER A 345 19.52 -9.26 9.97
CA SER A 345 19.23 -10.67 10.29
C SER A 345 20.47 -11.57 10.30
N SER A 346 21.68 -11.01 10.28
CA SER A 346 22.91 -11.82 10.32
C SER A 346 22.99 -12.67 11.59
N PRO A 347 23.21 -14.00 11.48
CA PRO A 347 23.40 -14.90 12.63
C PRO A 347 24.57 -14.52 13.56
N GLU A 348 25.52 -13.71 13.07
CA GLU A 348 26.62 -13.18 13.88
C GLU A 348 26.12 -12.11 14.88
N LEU A 349 25.19 -11.25 14.43
CA LEU A 349 24.70 -10.11 15.21
C LEU A 349 23.65 -10.51 16.25
N GLN A 350 22.69 -11.38 15.90
CA GLN A 350 21.63 -11.87 16.82
C GLN A 350 20.79 -10.74 17.45
N ILE A 351 20.57 -9.66 16.70
CA ILE A 351 19.79 -8.48 17.14
C ILE A 351 18.28 -8.78 17.05
N ASN A 352 17.49 -8.31 18.02
CA ASN A 352 16.03 -8.34 17.89
C ASN A 352 15.53 -7.20 16.98
N ILE A 353 15.47 -7.45 15.68
CA ILE A 353 15.04 -6.48 14.65
C ILE A 353 13.63 -5.94 14.94
N ASN A 354 12.75 -6.73 15.54
CA ASN A 354 11.37 -6.32 15.86
C ASN A 354 11.28 -5.21 16.93
N ALA A 355 12.40 -4.86 17.58
CA ALA A 355 12.51 -3.72 18.48
C ALA A 355 12.91 -2.41 17.78
N LEU A 356 13.26 -2.46 16.49
CA LEU A 356 13.62 -1.28 15.68
C LEU A 356 12.41 -0.77 14.88
N PRO A 357 12.30 0.55 14.67
CA PRO A 357 11.32 1.10 13.73
C PRO A 357 11.71 0.79 12.27
N PRO A 358 10.82 1.04 11.30
CA PRO A 358 11.16 0.98 9.88
C PRO A 358 12.27 1.99 9.54
N LEU A 359 13.28 1.56 8.77
CA LEU A 359 14.46 2.37 8.46
C LEU A 359 14.14 3.67 7.70
N LEU A 360 13.19 3.61 6.77
CA LEU A 360 12.59 4.79 6.14
C LEU A 360 11.17 4.94 6.67
N ASN A 361 10.75 6.19 6.91
CA ASN A 361 9.39 6.49 7.32
C ASN A 361 8.38 5.92 6.32
N LYS A 362 7.24 5.37 6.80
CA LYS A 362 6.18 4.80 5.96
C LYS A 362 5.71 5.76 4.86
N LYS A 363 5.71 7.07 5.13
CA LYS A 363 5.43 8.08 4.10
C LYS A 363 6.50 8.11 3.01
N VAL A 364 7.78 8.15 3.38
CA VAL A 364 8.90 8.17 2.42
C VAL A 364 8.92 6.89 1.57
N MET A 365 8.66 5.73 2.17
CA MET A 365 8.51 4.46 1.44
C MET A 365 7.36 4.49 0.42
N HIS A 366 6.19 4.99 0.83
CA HIS A 366 5.04 5.14 -0.06
C HIS A 366 5.34 6.12 -1.20
N ASP A 367 5.93 7.28 -0.89
CA ASP A 367 6.24 8.32 -1.87
C ASP A 367 7.36 7.86 -2.85
N LEU A 368 8.27 6.97 -2.41
CA LEU A 368 9.22 6.27 -3.29
C LEU A 368 8.53 5.26 -4.22
N GLN A 369 7.65 4.41 -3.70
CA GLN A 369 6.88 3.45 -4.51
C GLN A 369 6.02 4.19 -5.55
N ALA A 370 5.31 5.25 -5.15
CA ALA A 370 4.49 6.06 -6.03
C ALA A 370 5.30 6.77 -7.12
N LYS A 371 6.46 7.36 -6.80
CA LYS A 371 7.37 7.95 -7.80
C LYS A 371 7.92 6.90 -8.78
N TYR A 372 8.30 5.72 -8.30
CA TYR A 372 8.76 4.63 -9.15
C TYR A 372 7.65 4.14 -10.11
N LEU A 373 6.43 3.91 -9.59
CA LEU A 373 5.28 3.53 -10.40
C LEU A 373 4.91 4.63 -11.41
N LYS A 374 5.03 5.92 -11.05
CA LYS A 374 4.80 7.01 -11.99
C LYS A 374 5.85 7.04 -13.11
N ASN A 375 7.13 6.86 -12.78
CA ASN A 375 8.18 6.73 -13.79
C ASN A 375 7.95 5.50 -14.71
N MET A 376 7.41 4.40 -14.18
CA MET A 376 7.01 3.24 -14.98
C MET A 376 5.83 3.57 -15.91
N GLU A 377 4.81 4.29 -15.41
CA GLU A 377 3.67 4.76 -16.19
C GLU A 377 4.10 5.64 -17.37
N ASP A 378 4.92 6.65 -17.11
CA ASP A 378 5.36 7.59 -18.14
C ASP A 378 6.21 6.89 -19.21
N ASN A 379 7.09 5.96 -18.81
CA ASN A 379 7.82 5.10 -19.74
C ASN A 379 6.89 4.21 -20.58
N TYR A 380 5.84 3.63 -19.98
CA TYR A 380 4.84 2.84 -20.71
C TYR A 380 4.11 3.67 -21.77
N VAL A 381 3.61 4.85 -21.40
CA VAL A 381 2.89 5.75 -22.32
C VAL A 381 3.78 6.13 -23.51
N ASP A 382 5.02 6.55 -23.25
CA ASP A 382 5.95 7.02 -24.27
C ASP A 382 6.40 5.90 -25.23
N TRP A 383 6.43 4.65 -24.76
CA TRP A 383 6.89 3.48 -25.52
C TRP A 383 5.73 2.79 -26.27
N MET A 384 4.54 2.69 -25.65
CA MET A 384 3.31 2.27 -26.31
C MET A 384 2.92 3.24 -27.44
N LYS A 385 3.16 4.56 -27.26
CA LYS A 385 2.97 5.56 -28.33
C LYS A 385 3.89 5.32 -29.52
N LYS A 386 5.19 5.09 -29.30
CA LYS A 386 6.16 4.77 -30.38
C LYS A 386 5.81 3.46 -31.10
N THR A 387 5.24 2.49 -30.37
CA THR A 387 4.70 1.25 -30.93
C THR A 387 3.50 1.53 -31.84
N LEU A 388 2.57 2.41 -31.42
CA LEU A 388 1.42 2.85 -32.23
C LEU A 388 1.86 3.61 -33.49
N GLU A 389 2.82 4.53 -33.36
CA GLU A 389 3.38 5.28 -34.49
C GLU A 389 4.00 4.35 -35.54
N THR A 390 4.62 3.24 -35.10
CA THR A 390 5.16 2.20 -35.98
C THR A 390 4.05 1.46 -36.73
N GLU A 391 3.00 1.01 -36.04
CA GLU A 391 1.82 0.38 -36.67
C GLU A 391 1.19 1.30 -37.74
N GLN A 392 1.00 2.59 -37.43
CA GLN A 392 0.43 3.55 -38.37
C GLN A 392 1.29 3.79 -39.61
N MET A 393 2.61 3.74 -39.47
CA MET A 393 3.53 3.75 -40.62
C MET A 393 3.38 2.46 -41.43
N ASP A 394 3.37 1.29 -40.79
CA ASP A 394 3.25 0.00 -41.49
C ASP A 394 1.99 -0.07 -42.35
N TRP A 395 0.82 0.30 -41.81
CA TRP A 395 -0.45 0.30 -42.55
C TRP A 395 -0.41 1.16 -43.83
N SER A 396 0.46 2.18 -43.87
CA SER A 396 0.60 3.13 -44.97
C SER A 396 1.87 2.96 -45.82
N LYS A 397 2.66 1.88 -45.61
CA LYS A 397 3.88 1.59 -46.41
C LYS A 397 3.61 1.13 -47.85
N GLY A 398 2.38 0.73 -48.20
CA GLY A 398 2.07 0.20 -49.53
C GLY A 398 2.69 -1.18 -49.81
N VAL A 399 2.86 -1.98 -48.75
CA VAL A 399 3.38 -3.37 -48.78
C VAL A 399 2.39 -4.22 -47.97
N PRO A 400 2.10 -5.49 -48.34
CA PRO A 400 1.24 -6.35 -47.53
C PRO A 400 1.93 -6.75 -46.20
N PRO A 401 1.17 -7.01 -45.13
CA PRO A 401 1.68 -7.57 -43.88
C PRO A 401 2.21 -9.01 -44.07
N GLU A 402 3.16 -9.41 -43.22
CA GLU A 402 3.70 -10.78 -43.20
C GLU A 402 2.83 -11.73 -42.36
N GLY A 403 2.81 -13.01 -42.74
CA GLY A 403 2.09 -14.07 -42.03
C GLY A 403 2.98 -14.85 -41.05
N ASP A 404 2.38 -15.46 -40.04
CA ASP A 404 3.05 -16.51 -39.24
C ASP A 404 3.27 -17.80 -40.05
N GLN A 405 3.86 -18.83 -39.41
CA GLN A 405 4.17 -20.12 -40.05
C GLN A 405 2.91 -20.87 -40.53
N GLU A 406 1.72 -20.50 -40.04
CA GLU A 406 0.42 -21.04 -40.46
C GLU A 406 -0.27 -20.12 -41.49
N GLY A 407 0.35 -18.97 -41.81
CA GLY A 407 -0.11 -17.98 -42.78
C GLY A 407 -0.92 -16.84 -42.19
N HIS A 408 -1.14 -16.74 -40.87
CA HIS A 408 -1.99 -15.69 -40.31
C HIS A 408 -1.25 -14.36 -40.16
N PHE A 409 -1.82 -13.27 -40.69
CA PHE A 409 -1.23 -11.94 -40.53
C PHE A 409 -1.32 -11.46 -39.08
N HIS A 410 -0.22 -10.94 -38.54
CA HIS A 410 -0.14 -10.30 -37.24
C HIS A 410 1.09 -9.38 -37.23
N THR A 411 1.18 -8.46 -36.26
CA THR A 411 2.42 -7.70 -36.04
C THR A 411 3.07 -8.09 -34.73
N ALA A 412 4.31 -7.64 -34.53
CA ALA A 412 5.03 -7.85 -33.29
C ALA A 412 4.48 -6.99 -32.11
N ALA A 413 3.69 -5.94 -32.36
CA ALA A 413 3.27 -4.96 -31.35
C ALA A 413 2.64 -5.56 -30.06
N PRO A 414 1.75 -6.58 -30.11
CA PRO A 414 1.21 -7.19 -28.89
C PRO A 414 2.30 -7.89 -28.07
N VAL A 415 3.18 -8.64 -28.74
CA VAL A 415 4.29 -9.38 -28.10
C VAL A 415 5.29 -8.40 -27.48
N ILE A 416 5.66 -7.37 -28.24
CA ILE A 416 6.53 -6.26 -27.86
C ILE A 416 6.01 -5.60 -26.57
N ILE A 417 4.74 -5.19 -26.53
CA ILE A 417 4.12 -4.57 -25.34
C ILE A 417 4.15 -5.50 -24.12
N PHE A 418 3.77 -6.78 -24.27
CA PHE A 418 3.74 -7.69 -23.13
C PHE A 418 5.13 -8.14 -22.64
N GLN A 419 6.13 -8.24 -23.52
CA GLN A 419 7.53 -8.48 -23.12
C GLN A 419 8.10 -7.31 -22.31
N MET A 420 7.83 -6.08 -22.73
CA MET A 420 8.28 -4.86 -22.03
C MET A 420 7.62 -4.74 -20.64
N ILE A 421 6.34 -5.10 -20.52
CA ILE A 421 5.65 -5.19 -19.22
C ILE A 421 6.24 -6.31 -18.35
N ASP A 422 6.43 -7.52 -18.89
CA ASP A 422 6.96 -8.64 -18.10
C ASP A 422 8.36 -8.35 -17.55
N GLN A 423 9.26 -7.72 -18.32
CA GLN A 423 10.56 -7.27 -17.83
C GLN A 423 10.45 -6.32 -16.64
N ASN A 424 9.50 -5.37 -16.67
CA ASN A 424 9.27 -4.44 -15.56
C ASN A 424 8.68 -5.14 -14.32
N LEU A 425 7.78 -6.12 -14.52
CA LEU A 425 7.21 -6.91 -13.43
C LEU A 425 8.20 -7.93 -12.84
N GLN A 426 9.16 -8.43 -13.62
CA GLN A 426 10.30 -9.18 -13.08
C GLN A 426 11.15 -8.31 -12.14
N VAL A 427 11.36 -7.03 -12.46
CA VAL A 427 12.09 -6.09 -11.60
C VAL A 427 11.33 -5.80 -10.30
N THR A 428 10.02 -5.51 -10.33
CA THR A 428 9.25 -5.26 -9.09
C THR A 428 9.19 -6.49 -8.18
N LYS A 429 9.19 -7.69 -8.75
CA LYS A 429 9.29 -8.96 -8.02
C LYS A 429 10.60 -9.14 -7.24
N THR A 430 11.68 -8.44 -7.62
CA THR A 430 12.92 -8.38 -6.81
C THR A 430 12.84 -7.41 -5.62
N ILE A 431 11.86 -6.50 -5.62
CA ILE A 431 11.61 -5.54 -4.53
C ILE A 431 10.60 -6.12 -3.53
N GLY A 432 9.47 -6.66 -4.02
CA GLY A 432 8.45 -7.29 -3.17
C GLY A 432 7.09 -7.45 -3.86
N GLN A 433 6.25 -8.36 -3.34
CA GLN A 433 4.97 -8.72 -3.96
C GLN A 433 3.99 -7.54 -4.04
N ASP A 434 3.83 -6.75 -2.97
CA ASP A 434 2.90 -5.60 -2.94
C ASP A 434 3.12 -4.65 -4.13
N LEU A 435 4.37 -4.28 -4.39
CA LEU A 435 4.74 -3.41 -5.52
C LEU A 435 4.58 -4.12 -6.89
N THR A 436 4.67 -5.45 -6.91
CA THR A 436 4.40 -6.25 -8.11
C THR A 436 2.90 -6.25 -8.45
N ASP A 437 2.03 -6.33 -7.44
CA ASP A 437 0.58 -6.31 -7.61
C ASP A 437 0.09 -4.91 -8.04
N GLU A 438 0.63 -3.84 -7.42
CA GLU A 438 0.40 -2.45 -7.86
C GLU A 438 0.84 -2.23 -9.31
N ALA A 439 2.05 -2.66 -9.67
CA ALA A 439 2.60 -2.55 -11.02
C ALA A 439 1.82 -3.38 -12.05
N LEU A 440 1.26 -4.53 -11.67
CA LEU A 440 0.41 -5.35 -12.54
C LEU A 440 -0.90 -4.63 -12.87
N ILE A 441 -1.53 -4.01 -11.87
CA ILE A 441 -2.75 -3.19 -12.06
C ILE A 441 -2.45 -2.00 -12.97
N LEU A 442 -1.34 -1.29 -12.73
CA LEU A 442 -0.88 -0.19 -13.59
C LEU A 442 -0.66 -0.64 -15.03
N SER A 443 0.05 -1.76 -15.21
CA SER A 443 0.35 -2.31 -16.54
C SER A 443 -0.93 -2.65 -17.32
N MET A 444 -1.93 -3.26 -16.67
CA MET A 444 -3.21 -3.55 -17.33
C MET A 444 -3.99 -2.28 -17.70
N LYS A 445 -3.97 -1.23 -16.86
CA LYS A 445 -4.59 0.07 -17.18
C LYS A 445 -3.93 0.72 -18.40
N GLN A 446 -2.61 0.62 -18.54
CA GLN A 446 -1.89 1.22 -19.67
C GLN A 446 -2.09 0.43 -20.98
N VAL A 447 -2.19 -0.91 -20.94
CA VAL A 447 -2.60 -1.68 -22.14
C VAL A 447 -4.05 -1.38 -22.54
N GLU A 448 -4.95 -1.15 -21.57
CA GLU A 448 -6.33 -0.71 -21.84
C GLU A 448 -6.36 0.67 -22.51
N HIS A 449 -5.56 1.63 -22.01
CA HIS A 449 -5.40 2.95 -22.61
C HIS A 449 -4.83 2.88 -24.04
N TYR A 450 -3.79 2.07 -24.27
CA TYR A 450 -3.29 1.79 -25.62
C TYR A 450 -4.37 1.21 -26.53
N GLY A 451 -5.25 0.32 -26.03
CA GLY A 451 -6.40 -0.19 -26.78
C GLY A 451 -7.37 0.89 -27.27
N HIS A 452 -7.50 1.99 -26.53
CA HIS A 452 -8.28 3.16 -26.97
C HIS A 452 -7.53 3.98 -28.04
N LEU A 453 -6.23 4.25 -27.86
CA LEU A 453 -5.42 4.97 -28.85
C LEU A 453 -5.30 4.17 -30.18
N TYR A 454 -5.14 2.86 -30.09
CA TYR A 454 -5.13 1.93 -31.24
C TYR A 454 -6.46 1.99 -31.98
N LYS A 455 -7.61 1.98 -31.26
CA LYS A 455 -8.94 2.17 -31.86
C LYS A 455 -9.05 3.48 -32.64
N GLU A 456 -8.58 4.59 -32.09
CA GLU A 456 -8.63 5.91 -32.74
C GLU A 456 -7.76 5.94 -34.00
N ALA A 457 -6.54 5.38 -33.93
CA ALA A 457 -5.67 5.22 -35.09
C ALA A 457 -6.31 4.38 -36.21
N ILE A 458 -6.93 3.24 -35.88
CA ILE A 458 -7.63 2.38 -36.86
C ILE A 458 -8.84 3.11 -37.47
N ALA A 459 -9.57 3.91 -36.68
CA ALA A 459 -10.69 4.71 -37.19
C ALA A 459 -10.23 5.76 -38.22
N VAL A 460 -9.06 6.41 -38.00
CA VAL A 460 -8.45 7.32 -38.98
C VAL A 460 -7.97 6.58 -40.23
N PHE A 461 -7.35 5.41 -40.06
CA PHE A 461 -6.94 4.54 -41.18
C PHE A 461 -8.13 4.13 -42.05
N LYS A 462 -9.24 3.70 -41.42
CA LYS A 462 -10.50 3.42 -42.10
C LYS A 462 -11.01 4.63 -42.88
N SER A 463 -11.18 5.79 -42.24
CA SER A 463 -11.77 6.96 -42.92
C SER A 463 -11.02 7.32 -44.20
N ARG A 464 -9.68 7.32 -44.17
CA ARG A 464 -8.84 7.58 -45.35
C ARG A 464 -9.07 6.59 -46.49
N HIS A 465 -9.21 5.29 -46.21
CA HIS A 465 -9.52 4.31 -47.25
C HIS A 465 -10.93 4.52 -47.85
N PHE A 466 -11.94 4.84 -47.05
CA PHE A 466 -13.30 5.08 -47.56
C PHE A 466 -13.49 6.48 -48.18
N GLU A 467 -12.58 7.42 -47.95
CA GLU A 467 -12.46 8.69 -48.68
C GLU A 467 -11.85 8.46 -50.08
N ASP A 468 -10.76 7.71 -50.17
CA ASP A 468 -10.13 7.28 -51.43
C ASP A 468 -9.42 5.92 -51.25
N ARG A 469 -10.00 4.87 -51.84
CA ARG A 469 -9.46 3.50 -51.72
C ARG A 469 -8.05 3.36 -52.29
N SER A 470 -7.63 4.22 -53.22
CA SER A 470 -6.30 4.17 -53.82
C SER A 470 -5.18 4.58 -52.84
N GLN A 471 -5.51 5.30 -51.76
CA GLN A 471 -4.55 5.69 -50.73
C GLN A 471 -4.07 4.51 -49.88
N GLN A 472 -4.89 3.46 -49.73
CA GLN A 472 -4.64 2.33 -48.82
C GLN A 472 -4.91 0.98 -49.51
N PRO A 473 -4.05 0.56 -50.46
CA PRO A 473 -4.29 -0.61 -51.32
C PRO A 473 -4.27 -1.96 -50.59
N TYR A 474 -3.75 -2.03 -49.37
CA TYR A 474 -3.72 -3.23 -48.53
C TYR A 474 -4.66 -3.15 -47.32
N PHE A 475 -5.72 -2.33 -47.39
CA PHE A 475 -6.66 -2.11 -46.29
C PHE A 475 -7.21 -3.42 -45.72
N THR A 476 -7.74 -4.30 -46.57
CA THR A 476 -8.26 -5.63 -46.21
C THR A 476 -7.25 -6.45 -45.41
N HIS A 477 -5.99 -6.49 -45.87
CA HIS A 477 -4.91 -7.26 -45.24
C HIS A 477 -4.51 -6.68 -43.87
N TYR A 478 -4.37 -5.35 -43.75
CA TYR A 478 -4.09 -4.71 -42.48
C TYR A 478 -5.28 -4.79 -41.51
N MET A 479 -6.52 -4.75 -41.99
CA MET A 479 -7.70 -4.98 -41.15
C MET A 479 -7.77 -6.42 -40.60
N ILE A 480 -7.39 -7.43 -41.39
CA ILE A 480 -7.18 -8.81 -40.92
C ILE A 480 -6.11 -8.85 -39.83
N THR A 481 -4.97 -8.19 -40.07
CA THR A 481 -3.85 -8.07 -39.12
C THR A 481 -4.29 -7.45 -37.80
N ILE A 482 -5.05 -6.36 -37.85
CA ILE A 482 -5.61 -5.66 -36.68
C ILE A 482 -6.56 -6.59 -35.89
N VAL A 483 -7.43 -7.35 -36.57
CA VAL A 483 -8.36 -8.30 -35.94
C VAL A 483 -7.59 -9.46 -35.26
N ASN A 484 -6.49 -9.93 -35.85
CA ASN A 484 -5.60 -10.93 -35.26
C ASN A 484 -4.77 -10.37 -34.09
N ASN A 485 -4.23 -9.16 -34.20
CA ASN A 485 -3.56 -8.46 -33.11
C ASN A 485 -4.51 -8.32 -31.90
N CYS A 486 -5.77 -7.94 -32.12
CA CYS A 486 -6.74 -7.80 -31.04
C CYS A 486 -7.04 -9.10 -30.29
N ILE A 487 -7.02 -10.28 -30.94
CA ILE A 487 -7.17 -11.55 -30.20
C ILE A 487 -5.87 -11.94 -29.47
N LEU A 488 -4.70 -11.61 -30.03
CA LEU A 488 -3.42 -11.82 -29.36
C LEU A 488 -3.27 -10.94 -28.11
N PHE A 489 -3.73 -9.68 -28.14
CA PHE A 489 -3.83 -8.83 -26.94
C PHE A 489 -4.70 -9.46 -25.84
N LEU A 490 -5.83 -10.11 -26.19
CA LEU A 490 -6.68 -10.82 -25.21
C LEU A 490 -5.97 -12.02 -24.60
N GLU A 491 -5.30 -12.83 -25.42
CA GLU A 491 -4.63 -14.06 -24.98
C GLU A 491 -3.41 -13.74 -24.10
N LEU A 492 -2.59 -12.76 -24.49
CA LEU A 492 -1.46 -12.28 -23.68
C LEU A 492 -1.91 -11.60 -22.37
N SER A 493 -3.02 -10.83 -22.39
CA SER A 493 -3.60 -10.25 -21.16
C SER A 493 -3.99 -11.31 -20.14
N GLN A 494 -4.52 -12.46 -20.61
CA GLN A 494 -4.90 -13.57 -19.74
C GLN A 494 -3.67 -14.33 -19.22
N GLN A 495 -2.66 -14.55 -20.06
CA GLN A 495 -1.40 -15.18 -19.66
C GLN A 495 -0.64 -14.35 -18.62
N LEU A 496 -0.49 -13.04 -18.84
CA LEU A 496 0.15 -12.13 -17.88
C LEU A 496 -0.56 -12.18 -16.52
N LYS A 497 -1.90 -12.11 -16.52
CA LYS A 497 -2.69 -12.24 -15.30
C LYS A 497 -2.44 -13.58 -14.59
N GLN A 498 -2.44 -14.69 -15.33
CA GLN A 498 -2.21 -16.03 -14.75
C GLN A 498 -0.78 -16.22 -14.21
N HIS A 499 0.22 -15.57 -14.81
CA HIS A 499 1.62 -15.67 -14.38
C HIS A 499 1.90 -14.93 -13.07
N TYR A 500 1.28 -13.76 -12.85
CA TYR A 500 1.52 -12.92 -11.68
C TYR A 500 0.47 -13.05 -10.55
N LEU A 501 -0.73 -13.58 -10.84
CA LEU A 501 -1.78 -13.78 -9.82
C LEU A 501 -1.41 -14.89 -8.82
N ARG A 502 -1.61 -14.60 -7.53
CA ARG A 502 -1.74 -15.60 -6.46
C ARG A 502 -3.12 -15.55 -5.82
N THR A 503 -3.62 -16.72 -5.43
CA THR A 503 -4.95 -16.88 -4.81
C THR A 503 -4.93 -16.46 -3.34
N ASP A 504 -5.76 -15.49 -2.96
CA ASP A 504 -6.99 -15.77 -2.19
C ASP A 504 -7.71 -14.48 -1.75
N PHE A 505 -7.01 -13.35 -1.67
CA PHE A 505 -7.64 -12.04 -1.48
C PHE A 505 -7.83 -11.30 -2.80
N LEU A 506 -9.10 -11.15 -3.19
CA LEU A 506 -9.53 -10.50 -4.41
C LEU A 506 -9.12 -9.01 -4.42
N HIS A 507 -8.06 -8.65 -5.13
CA HIS A 507 -7.94 -7.31 -5.69
C HIS A 507 -9.09 -7.11 -6.69
N LYS A 508 -10.22 -6.61 -6.17
CA LYS A 508 -11.43 -6.25 -6.93
C LYS A 508 -11.09 -5.30 -8.08
N GLU A 509 -10.09 -4.43 -7.87
CA GLU A 509 -9.51 -3.56 -8.88
C GLU A 509 -8.81 -4.34 -10.01
N LEU A 510 -7.85 -5.22 -9.72
CA LEU A 510 -7.20 -6.07 -10.72
C LEU A 510 -8.23 -6.85 -11.56
N ASN A 511 -9.30 -7.36 -10.94
CA ASN A 511 -10.37 -8.03 -11.67
C ASN A 511 -11.24 -7.06 -12.50
N ALA A 512 -11.52 -5.85 -12.01
CA ALA A 512 -12.25 -4.82 -12.77
C ALA A 512 -11.43 -4.34 -13.97
N THR A 513 -10.17 -3.93 -13.77
CA THR A 513 -9.23 -3.53 -14.83
C THR A 513 -9.02 -4.66 -15.83
N SER A 514 -8.76 -5.90 -15.37
CA SER A 514 -8.67 -7.06 -16.27
C SER A 514 -9.94 -7.28 -17.10
N THR A 515 -11.13 -7.02 -16.55
CA THR A 515 -12.40 -7.14 -17.28
C THR A 515 -12.57 -6.00 -18.28
N ALA A 516 -12.15 -4.79 -17.93
CA ALA A 516 -12.22 -3.61 -18.79
C ALA A 516 -11.23 -3.71 -19.97
N LEU A 517 -9.95 -4.00 -19.71
CA LEU A 517 -8.94 -4.37 -20.69
C LEU A 517 -9.43 -5.44 -21.69
N LEU A 518 -9.90 -6.58 -21.18
CA LEU A 518 -10.41 -7.66 -22.04
C LEU A 518 -11.65 -7.23 -22.83
N LYS A 519 -12.52 -6.39 -22.26
CA LYS A 519 -13.66 -5.84 -22.99
C LYS A 519 -13.21 -4.87 -24.09
N THR A 520 -12.25 -3.99 -23.83
CA THR A 520 -11.77 -3.00 -24.81
C THR A 520 -11.22 -3.67 -26.07
N PHE A 521 -10.35 -4.68 -25.95
CA PHE A 521 -9.86 -5.42 -27.11
C PHE A 521 -10.92 -6.35 -27.74
N GLN A 522 -11.84 -6.92 -26.96
CA GLN A 522 -12.95 -7.73 -27.49
C GLN A 522 -13.95 -6.86 -28.30
N ASP A 523 -14.30 -5.68 -27.81
CA ASP A 523 -15.15 -4.75 -28.54
C ASP A 523 -14.42 -4.17 -29.76
N LEU A 524 -13.11 -3.86 -29.66
CA LEU A 524 -12.30 -3.41 -30.79
C LEU A 524 -12.19 -4.46 -31.89
N ARG A 525 -11.88 -5.72 -31.54
CA ARG A 525 -11.84 -6.85 -32.49
C ARG A 525 -13.14 -6.98 -33.28
N ASN A 526 -14.28 -6.86 -32.60
CA ASN A 526 -15.59 -6.95 -33.22
C ASN A 526 -15.90 -5.73 -34.13
N GLN A 527 -15.47 -4.53 -33.74
CA GLN A 527 -15.59 -3.33 -34.58
C GLN A 527 -14.70 -3.43 -35.83
N ALA A 528 -13.44 -3.86 -35.68
CA ALA A 528 -12.50 -4.06 -36.78
C ALA A 528 -12.97 -5.15 -37.76
N ALA A 529 -13.50 -6.27 -37.26
CA ALA A 529 -14.16 -7.30 -38.06
C ALA A 529 -15.40 -6.76 -38.81
N GLY A 530 -16.15 -5.84 -38.18
CA GLY A 530 -17.25 -5.12 -38.83
C GLY A 530 -16.78 -4.20 -39.95
N TRP A 531 -15.67 -3.47 -39.76
CA TRP A 531 -15.08 -2.57 -40.77
C TRP A 531 -14.45 -3.32 -41.94
N LEU A 532 -13.85 -4.49 -41.69
CA LEU A 532 -13.39 -5.42 -42.72
C LEU A 532 -14.56 -5.89 -43.61
N LEU A 533 -15.68 -6.29 -43.00
CA LEU A 533 -16.90 -6.62 -43.75
C LEU A 533 -17.55 -5.41 -44.44
N GLU A 534 -17.34 -4.19 -43.94
CA GLU A 534 -17.95 -2.97 -44.49
C GLU A 534 -17.42 -2.64 -45.90
N GLU A 535 -16.16 -3.00 -46.20
CA GLU A 535 -15.56 -2.93 -47.54
C GLU A 535 -16.31 -3.86 -48.51
N ALA A 536 -16.26 -5.17 -48.24
CA ALA A 536 -16.90 -6.20 -49.09
C ALA A 536 -18.41 -5.97 -49.28
N PHE A 537 -19.12 -5.50 -48.25
CA PHE A 537 -20.55 -5.24 -48.34
C PHE A 537 -20.92 -3.89 -48.98
N LEU A 538 -19.98 -2.95 -49.15
CA LEU A 538 -20.21 -1.71 -49.89
C LEU A 538 -20.30 -2.01 -51.40
N ASP A 539 -19.43 -2.88 -51.91
CA ASP A 539 -19.42 -3.31 -53.32
C ASP A 539 -20.67 -4.10 -53.70
N LEU A 540 -21.25 -4.83 -52.74
CA LEU A 540 -22.45 -5.63 -52.92
C LEU A 540 -23.77 -4.86 -52.77
N GLU A 541 -23.75 -3.62 -52.26
CA GLU A 541 -24.96 -2.90 -51.85
C GLU A 541 -25.91 -2.64 -53.03
N THR A 542 -25.40 -2.50 -54.25
CA THR A 542 -26.17 -2.42 -55.50
C THR A 542 -26.96 -3.71 -55.76
N HIS A 543 -26.32 -4.87 -55.68
CA HIS A 543 -26.94 -6.18 -55.91
C HIS A 543 -27.97 -6.51 -54.82
N PHE A 544 -27.73 -6.09 -53.57
CA PHE A 544 -28.75 -6.16 -52.51
C PHE A 544 -29.93 -5.20 -52.76
N GLN A 545 -29.74 -4.10 -53.49
CA GLN A 545 -30.83 -3.22 -53.93
C GLN A 545 -31.62 -3.78 -55.14
N ASP A 546 -31.06 -4.67 -55.95
CA ASP A 546 -31.80 -5.34 -57.04
C ASP A 546 -32.77 -6.42 -56.53
N LEU A 547 -32.55 -6.99 -55.34
CA LEU A 547 -33.42 -7.99 -54.73
C LEU A 547 -34.88 -7.48 -54.57
N ILE A 548 -35.83 -8.39 -54.75
CA ILE A 548 -37.29 -8.14 -54.59
C ILE A 548 -37.79 -6.99 -55.49
N THR A 549 -37.17 -6.80 -56.64
CA THR A 549 -37.64 -5.94 -57.74
C THR A 549 -38.36 -6.74 -58.83
N THR A 550 -38.98 -6.06 -59.78
CA THR A 550 -39.51 -6.68 -61.02
C THR A 550 -38.42 -7.39 -61.82
N ASN A 551 -37.22 -6.82 -61.86
CA ASN A 551 -36.09 -7.36 -62.63
C ASN A 551 -35.52 -8.62 -61.97
N TRP A 552 -35.47 -8.65 -60.64
CA TRP A 552 -35.07 -9.81 -59.86
C TRP A 552 -35.91 -11.05 -60.20
N LEU A 553 -37.23 -10.95 -60.40
CA LEU A 553 -38.08 -12.11 -60.70
C LEU A 553 -37.50 -12.99 -61.82
N GLY A 554 -37.09 -12.38 -62.93
CA GLY A 554 -36.52 -13.07 -64.10
C GLY A 554 -35.02 -13.38 -64.05
N SER A 555 -34.27 -12.89 -63.05
CA SER A 555 -32.80 -12.95 -63.01
C SER A 555 -32.26 -13.63 -61.75
N THR A 556 -31.22 -14.46 -61.85
CA THR A 556 -30.49 -15.01 -60.69
C THR A 556 -29.27 -14.17 -60.28
N MET A 557 -28.82 -13.27 -61.18
CA MET A 557 -27.59 -12.50 -61.06
C MET A 557 -27.36 -11.84 -59.68
N PRO A 558 -28.36 -11.23 -59.00
CA PRO A 558 -28.10 -10.57 -57.72
C PRO A 558 -27.55 -11.49 -56.63
N VAL A 559 -28.00 -12.75 -56.58
CA VAL A 559 -27.52 -13.73 -55.59
C VAL A 559 -26.29 -14.48 -56.10
N ASP A 560 -26.20 -14.73 -57.41
CA ASP A 560 -25.00 -15.30 -58.03
C ASP A 560 -23.77 -14.41 -57.78
N THR A 561 -23.88 -13.09 -58.03
CA THR A 561 -22.80 -12.13 -57.80
C THR A 561 -22.47 -11.97 -56.31
N VAL A 562 -23.47 -11.96 -55.42
CA VAL A 562 -23.24 -11.93 -53.96
C VAL A 562 -22.43 -13.14 -53.49
N CYS A 563 -22.64 -14.33 -54.07
CA CYS A 563 -21.81 -15.50 -53.76
C CYS A 563 -20.37 -15.35 -54.28
N VAL A 564 -20.18 -14.93 -55.54
CA VAL A 564 -18.85 -14.82 -56.16
C VAL A 564 -18.00 -13.75 -55.49
N THR A 565 -18.51 -12.52 -55.33
CA THR A 565 -17.71 -11.45 -54.71
C THR A 565 -17.39 -11.73 -53.25
N LEU A 566 -18.28 -12.40 -52.49
CA LEU A 566 -17.91 -12.87 -51.14
C LEU A 566 -16.89 -14.01 -51.19
N GLU A 567 -16.88 -14.88 -52.20
CA GLU A 567 -15.84 -15.89 -52.39
C GLU A 567 -14.47 -15.26 -52.67
N ASP A 568 -14.42 -14.17 -53.44
CA ASP A 568 -13.19 -13.42 -53.71
C ASP A 568 -12.64 -12.79 -52.43
N TYR A 569 -13.44 -12.02 -51.68
CA TYR A 569 -13.03 -11.47 -50.39
C TYR A 569 -12.67 -12.56 -49.36
N PHE A 570 -13.34 -13.71 -49.37
CA PHE A 570 -13.03 -14.80 -48.42
C PHE A 570 -11.76 -15.59 -48.75
N GLN A 571 -11.16 -15.43 -49.94
CA GLN A 571 -9.82 -15.95 -50.23
C GLN A 571 -8.77 -15.18 -49.40
N ASP A 572 -8.81 -13.84 -49.39
CA ASP A 572 -7.94 -13.02 -48.53
C ASP A 572 -8.17 -13.28 -47.03
N TYR A 573 -9.42 -13.55 -46.64
CA TYR A 573 -9.77 -13.75 -45.23
C TYR A 573 -9.21 -15.05 -44.63
N VAL A 574 -8.59 -15.94 -45.43
CA VAL A 574 -7.86 -17.12 -44.95
C VAL A 574 -6.75 -16.76 -43.94
N HIS A 575 -6.22 -15.53 -44.03
CA HIS A 575 -5.20 -15.00 -43.13
C HIS A 575 -5.75 -14.60 -41.74
N LEU A 576 -7.06 -14.71 -41.49
CA LEU A 576 -7.65 -14.57 -40.14
C LEU A 576 -7.42 -15.83 -39.31
N ARG A 577 -7.00 -15.67 -38.05
CA ARG A 577 -6.91 -16.79 -37.09
C ARG A 577 -8.28 -17.49 -36.93
N PRO A 578 -8.36 -18.81 -36.70
CA PRO A 578 -9.62 -19.56 -36.84
C PRO A 578 -10.82 -19.00 -36.06
N LYS A 579 -10.61 -18.58 -34.80
CA LYS A 579 -11.64 -17.93 -33.95
C LYS A 579 -12.18 -16.62 -34.55
N ASN A 580 -11.34 -15.89 -35.29
CA ASN A 580 -11.69 -14.64 -35.97
C ASN A 580 -12.39 -14.91 -37.30
N PHE A 581 -11.91 -15.88 -38.08
CA PHE A 581 -12.59 -16.34 -39.30
C PHE A 581 -14.02 -16.82 -38.97
N GLU A 582 -14.18 -17.64 -37.93
CA GLU A 582 -15.50 -18.10 -37.46
C GLU A 582 -16.45 -16.96 -37.04
N TYR A 583 -15.90 -15.90 -36.44
CA TYR A 583 -16.65 -14.71 -36.08
C TYR A 583 -17.07 -13.90 -37.32
N VAL A 584 -16.13 -13.64 -38.24
CA VAL A 584 -16.34 -12.85 -39.46
C VAL A 584 -17.34 -13.54 -40.39
N ILE A 585 -17.21 -14.84 -40.63
CA ILE A 585 -18.17 -15.58 -41.47
C ILE A 585 -19.57 -15.55 -40.85
N ARG A 586 -19.73 -15.72 -39.53
CA ARG A 586 -21.06 -15.62 -38.89
C ARG A 586 -21.67 -14.22 -39.01
N GLU A 587 -20.88 -13.15 -38.86
CA GLU A 587 -21.41 -11.81 -39.11
C GLU A 587 -21.69 -11.56 -40.60
N ALA A 588 -20.95 -12.16 -41.52
CA ALA A 588 -21.31 -12.14 -42.94
C ALA A 588 -22.66 -12.85 -43.22
N GLU A 589 -22.91 -14.05 -42.66
CA GLU A 589 -24.23 -14.71 -42.71
C GLU A 589 -25.34 -13.78 -42.19
N ASN A 590 -25.09 -13.11 -41.06
CA ASN A 590 -26.01 -12.12 -40.49
C ASN A 590 -26.22 -10.90 -41.41
N HIS A 591 -25.17 -10.38 -42.04
CA HIS A 591 -25.24 -9.21 -42.93
C HIS A 591 -25.97 -9.52 -44.25
N VAL A 592 -25.70 -10.67 -44.89
CA VAL A 592 -26.48 -11.13 -46.06
C VAL A 592 -27.95 -11.29 -45.67
N THR A 593 -28.23 -11.98 -44.55
CA THR A 593 -29.60 -12.22 -44.09
C THR A 593 -30.34 -10.91 -43.81
N ARG A 594 -29.71 -9.96 -43.10
CA ARG A 594 -30.30 -8.64 -42.80
C ARG A 594 -30.60 -7.85 -44.07
N ARG A 595 -29.71 -7.85 -45.08
CA ARG A 595 -29.94 -7.14 -46.35
C ARG A 595 -31.05 -7.77 -47.19
N TYR A 596 -31.11 -9.10 -47.28
CA TYR A 596 -32.19 -9.81 -47.97
C TYR A 596 -33.55 -9.56 -47.30
N LEU A 597 -33.62 -9.62 -45.97
CA LEU A 597 -34.81 -9.22 -45.20
C LEU A 597 -35.16 -7.74 -45.38
N SER A 598 -34.16 -6.86 -45.46
CA SER A 598 -34.35 -5.43 -45.75
C SER A 598 -35.05 -5.22 -47.09
N ALA A 599 -34.64 -5.93 -48.14
CA ALA A 599 -35.30 -5.90 -49.44
C ALA A 599 -36.78 -6.38 -49.36
N LEU A 600 -37.03 -7.51 -48.69
CA LEU A 600 -38.39 -8.04 -48.45
C LEU A 600 -39.32 -7.07 -47.70
N PHE A 601 -38.77 -6.14 -46.90
CA PHE A 601 -39.56 -5.15 -46.15
C PHE A 601 -39.61 -3.76 -46.79
N GLN A 602 -38.80 -3.46 -47.81
CA GLN A 602 -38.66 -2.07 -48.32
C GLN A 602 -39.04 -1.90 -49.79
N LYS A 603 -39.01 -2.97 -50.59
CA LYS A 603 -39.23 -2.89 -52.04
C LYS A 603 -40.72 -2.86 -52.36
N LYS A 604 -41.11 -1.98 -53.29
CA LYS A 604 -42.53 -1.71 -53.66
C LYS A 604 -43.03 -2.67 -54.76
N LEU A 605 -42.68 -3.95 -54.67
CA LEU A 605 -43.22 -5.00 -55.54
C LEU A 605 -44.60 -5.45 -55.03
N THR A 606 -45.47 -5.96 -55.90
CA THR A 606 -46.81 -6.47 -55.52
C THR A 606 -47.18 -7.66 -56.40
N LEU A 607 -47.25 -8.86 -55.80
CA LEU A 607 -47.39 -10.15 -56.48
C LEU A 607 -48.86 -10.59 -56.52
N LYS A 608 -49.69 -9.94 -57.35
CA LYS A 608 -51.16 -10.06 -57.30
C LYS A 608 -51.66 -11.49 -57.62
N LEU A 609 -51.02 -12.18 -58.55
CA LEU A 609 -51.44 -13.52 -58.97
C LEU A 609 -50.85 -14.61 -58.05
N ASN A 610 -51.60 -15.70 -57.84
CA ASN A 610 -51.13 -16.80 -56.98
C ASN A 610 -49.85 -17.44 -57.53
N GLU A 611 -49.74 -17.56 -58.86
CA GLU A 611 -48.55 -18.11 -59.52
C GLU A 611 -47.34 -17.16 -59.47
N GLU A 612 -47.54 -15.83 -59.43
CA GLU A 612 -46.45 -14.87 -59.15
C GLU A 612 -45.91 -15.08 -57.73
N ARG A 613 -46.80 -15.23 -56.73
CA ARG A 613 -46.41 -15.50 -55.33
C ARG A 613 -45.68 -16.83 -55.18
N LYS A 614 -46.21 -17.91 -55.77
CA LYS A 614 -45.60 -19.24 -55.72
C LYS A 614 -44.24 -19.26 -56.41
N THR A 615 -44.10 -18.58 -57.55
CA THR A 615 -42.82 -18.41 -58.26
C THR A 615 -41.82 -17.65 -57.39
N ALA A 616 -42.21 -16.50 -56.83
CA ALA A 616 -41.34 -15.69 -55.96
C ALA A 616 -40.90 -16.44 -54.69
N GLY A 617 -41.82 -17.11 -53.98
CA GLY A 617 -41.47 -17.92 -52.81
C GLY A 617 -40.58 -19.10 -53.14
N THR A 618 -40.80 -19.78 -54.27
CA THR A 618 -39.93 -20.88 -54.73
C THR A 618 -38.53 -20.36 -55.10
N LYS A 619 -38.44 -19.20 -55.75
CA LYS A 619 -37.19 -18.50 -56.06
C LYS A 619 -36.42 -18.12 -54.80
N ILE A 620 -37.07 -17.50 -53.81
CA ILE A 620 -36.46 -17.15 -52.51
C ILE A 620 -35.94 -18.41 -51.80
N LYS A 621 -36.70 -19.53 -51.81
CA LYS A 621 -36.20 -20.81 -51.26
C LYS A 621 -34.98 -21.36 -52.00
N LYS A 622 -34.90 -21.22 -53.33
CA LYS A 622 -33.70 -21.59 -54.11
C LYS A 622 -32.51 -20.72 -53.73
N GLU A 623 -32.68 -19.41 -53.66
CA GLU A 623 -31.63 -18.44 -53.29
C GLU A 623 -31.14 -18.65 -51.86
N VAL A 624 -32.02 -18.96 -50.90
CA VAL A 624 -31.64 -19.39 -49.54
C VAL A 624 -30.84 -20.69 -49.55
N GLY A 625 -31.22 -21.66 -50.37
CA GLY A 625 -30.47 -22.91 -50.54
C GLY A 625 -29.06 -22.68 -51.10
N GLN A 626 -28.93 -21.78 -52.09
CA GLN A 626 -27.67 -21.36 -52.68
C GLN A 626 -26.76 -20.64 -51.67
N LEU A 627 -27.29 -19.68 -50.90
CA LEU A 627 -26.55 -18.99 -49.85
C LEU A 627 -26.08 -19.94 -48.74
N LYS A 628 -26.94 -20.86 -48.29
CA LYS A 628 -26.55 -21.91 -47.32
C LYS A 628 -25.44 -22.81 -47.88
N ALA A 629 -25.54 -23.24 -49.14
CA ALA A 629 -24.53 -24.08 -49.79
C ALA A 629 -23.18 -23.34 -49.96
N PHE A 630 -23.22 -22.05 -50.29
CA PHE A 630 -22.03 -21.19 -50.34
C PHE A 630 -21.31 -21.12 -48.99
N PHE A 631 -22.00 -20.71 -47.91
CA PHE A 631 -21.39 -20.65 -46.58
C PHE A 631 -20.96 -22.03 -46.05
N SER A 632 -21.64 -23.11 -46.44
CA SER A 632 -21.24 -24.50 -46.14
C SER A 632 -19.95 -24.93 -46.83
N ARG A 633 -19.63 -24.35 -47.99
CA ARG A 633 -18.39 -24.63 -48.73
C ARG A 633 -17.21 -23.82 -48.20
N ILE A 634 -17.44 -22.55 -47.87
CA ILE A 634 -16.40 -21.67 -47.30
C ILE A 634 -16.04 -22.07 -45.86
N ALA A 635 -17.02 -22.48 -45.06
CA ALA A 635 -16.80 -22.85 -43.66
C ALA A 635 -17.68 -24.04 -43.22
N PRO A 636 -17.29 -25.29 -43.55
CA PRO A 636 -18.05 -26.50 -43.20
C PRO A 636 -18.34 -26.66 -41.70
N GLN A 637 -17.36 -26.32 -40.85
CA GLN A 637 -17.44 -26.31 -39.40
C GLN A 637 -18.39 -25.23 -38.84
N ILE A 638 -18.73 -24.22 -39.63
CA ILE A 638 -19.69 -23.17 -39.28
C ILE A 638 -21.10 -23.60 -39.67
N ALA A 639 -21.33 -23.97 -40.93
CA ALA A 639 -22.68 -23.90 -41.52
C ALA A 639 -23.70 -24.95 -41.04
N ASN A 640 -23.27 -26.04 -40.40
CA ASN A 640 -24.14 -27.12 -39.90
C ASN A 640 -24.96 -26.73 -38.64
N ARG A 641 -25.32 -25.46 -38.46
CA ARG A 641 -26.12 -24.97 -37.32
C ARG A 641 -27.61 -25.16 -37.58
N ALA A 642 -28.35 -25.65 -36.59
CA ALA A 642 -29.80 -25.65 -36.61
C ALA A 642 -30.38 -24.22 -36.75
N ASP A 643 -29.70 -23.24 -36.15
CA ASP A 643 -30.14 -21.83 -36.07
C ASP A 643 -29.55 -20.94 -37.18
N SER A 644 -29.38 -21.46 -38.39
CA SER A 644 -28.92 -20.68 -39.56
C SER A 644 -29.83 -19.46 -39.80
N PRO A 645 -29.30 -18.21 -39.88
CA PRO A 645 -30.12 -17.00 -39.96
C PRO A 645 -30.98 -16.93 -41.23
N PHE A 646 -30.53 -17.54 -42.34
CA PHE A 646 -31.29 -17.70 -43.58
C PHE A 646 -32.63 -18.43 -43.40
N GLU A 647 -32.82 -19.19 -42.31
CA GLU A 647 -34.08 -19.87 -42.00
C GLU A 647 -35.23 -18.89 -41.68
N ALA A 648 -34.92 -17.62 -41.35
CA ALA A 648 -35.92 -16.57 -41.27
C ALA A 648 -36.50 -16.21 -42.66
N ILE A 649 -35.64 -16.14 -43.68
CA ILE A 649 -36.03 -15.86 -45.07
C ILE A 649 -36.83 -17.03 -45.65
N ALA A 650 -36.43 -18.28 -45.34
CA ALA A 650 -37.14 -19.49 -45.76
C ALA A 650 -38.61 -19.54 -45.28
N GLN A 651 -38.91 -18.97 -44.11
CA GLN A 651 -40.28 -18.90 -43.58
C GLN A 651 -41.10 -17.82 -44.30
N PHE A 652 -40.56 -16.63 -44.58
CA PHE A 652 -41.22 -15.65 -45.45
C PHE A 652 -41.55 -16.20 -46.83
N ALA A 653 -40.67 -17.03 -47.40
CA ALA A 653 -40.91 -17.70 -48.67
C ALA A 653 -42.13 -18.64 -48.65
N GLU A 654 -42.41 -19.31 -47.52
CA GLU A 654 -43.65 -20.10 -47.36
C GLU A 654 -44.87 -19.21 -47.16
N ILE A 655 -44.77 -18.11 -46.39
CA ILE A 655 -45.88 -17.15 -46.22
C ILE A 655 -46.25 -16.48 -47.56
N LEU A 656 -45.34 -16.39 -48.54
CA LEU A 656 -45.73 -16.01 -49.91
C LEU A 656 -46.52 -17.12 -50.63
N LYS A 657 -46.10 -18.39 -50.50
CA LYS A 657 -46.66 -19.53 -51.24
C LYS A 657 -48.04 -20.00 -50.78
N VAL A 658 -48.41 -19.79 -49.52
CA VAL A 658 -49.72 -20.25 -49.00
C VAL A 658 -50.89 -19.43 -49.55
N ASP A 659 -52.03 -20.07 -49.74
CA ASP A 659 -53.27 -19.39 -50.12
C ASP A 659 -53.75 -18.44 -48.99
N LYS A 660 -54.67 -17.53 -49.34
CA LYS A 660 -55.01 -16.34 -48.55
C LYS A 660 -55.48 -16.69 -47.14
N GLU A 661 -56.27 -17.74 -47.03
CA GLU A 661 -56.93 -18.23 -45.82
C GLU A 661 -55.93 -18.79 -44.79
N LEU A 662 -54.78 -19.30 -45.25
CA LEU A 662 -53.72 -19.87 -44.40
C LEU A 662 -52.65 -18.84 -44.02
N SER A 663 -52.64 -17.65 -44.65
CA SER A 663 -51.61 -16.63 -44.44
C SER A 663 -51.47 -16.18 -42.98
N SER A 664 -52.59 -16.03 -42.25
CA SER A 664 -52.56 -15.66 -40.82
C SER A 664 -51.85 -16.71 -39.95
N LEU A 665 -52.14 -18.00 -40.18
CA LEU A 665 -51.57 -19.11 -39.40
C LEU A 665 -50.04 -19.17 -39.50
N GLU A 666 -49.49 -19.01 -40.71
CA GLU A 666 -48.05 -19.00 -40.93
C GLU A 666 -47.37 -17.75 -40.36
N VAL A 667 -48.04 -16.59 -40.34
CA VAL A 667 -47.51 -15.38 -39.67
C VAL A 667 -47.53 -15.56 -38.14
N HIS A 668 -48.55 -16.19 -37.56
CA HIS A 668 -48.54 -16.58 -36.15
C HIS A 668 -47.39 -17.56 -35.84
N ALA A 669 -47.09 -18.52 -36.73
CA ALA A 669 -45.95 -19.43 -36.58
C ALA A 669 -44.60 -18.69 -36.63
N LEU A 670 -44.42 -17.80 -37.62
CA LEU A 670 -43.24 -16.93 -37.74
C LEU A 670 -43.03 -16.09 -36.48
N VAL A 671 -44.07 -15.41 -36.00
CA VAL A 671 -44.01 -14.54 -34.81
C VAL A 671 -43.74 -15.34 -33.53
N ARG A 672 -44.21 -16.59 -33.43
CA ARG A 672 -43.89 -17.50 -32.33
C ARG A 672 -42.41 -17.92 -32.34
N LYS A 673 -41.79 -18.08 -33.51
CA LYS A 673 -40.36 -18.42 -33.64
C LYS A 673 -39.44 -17.21 -33.52
N TYR A 674 -39.89 -16.03 -33.94
CA TYR A 674 -39.13 -14.77 -33.89
C TYR A 674 -39.94 -13.67 -33.19
N PRO A 675 -40.01 -13.65 -31.84
CA PRO A 675 -40.84 -12.71 -31.10
C PRO A 675 -40.39 -11.23 -31.23
N ASP A 676 -39.15 -10.98 -31.67
CA ASP A 676 -38.55 -9.65 -31.80
C ASP A 676 -38.78 -8.97 -33.18
N ILE A 677 -39.51 -9.60 -34.10
CA ILE A 677 -39.93 -8.95 -35.36
C ILE A 677 -40.95 -7.82 -35.10
N LYS A 678 -40.85 -6.72 -35.85
CA LYS A 678 -41.71 -5.55 -35.70
C LYS A 678 -42.96 -5.65 -36.57
N GLU A 679 -44.08 -5.14 -36.06
CA GLU A 679 -45.38 -5.13 -36.77
C GLU A 679 -45.34 -4.37 -38.10
N ASP A 680 -44.54 -3.31 -38.18
CA ASP A 680 -44.21 -2.58 -39.41
C ASP A 680 -43.58 -3.49 -40.48
N GLN A 681 -42.68 -4.41 -40.08
CA GLN A 681 -42.03 -5.35 -41.00
C GLN A 681 -43.01 -6.39 -41.53
N ILE A 682 -43.88 -6.92 -40.64
CA ILE A 682 -44.97 -7.82 -41.02
C ILE A 682 -45.93 -7.12 -42.00
N THR A 683 -46.35 -5.89 -41.68
CA THR A 683 -47.27 -5.08 -42.51
C THR A 683 -46.69 -4.82 -43.91
N LYS A 684 -45.41 -4.46 -43.98
CA LYS A 684 -44.68 -4.24 -45.24
C LYS A 684 -44.55 -5.53 -46.04
N PHE A 685 -44.16 -6.63 -45.41
CA PHE A 685 -44.07 -7.93 -46.06
C PHE A 685 -45.44 -8.42 -46.57
N LEU A 686 -46.52 -8.32 -45.79
CA LEU A 686 -47.85 -8.75 -46.25
C LEU A 686 -48.36 -7.89 -47.41
N SER A 687 -47.93 -6.62 -47.52
CA SER A 687 -48.22 -5.76 -48.67
C SER A 687 -47.59 -6.26 -49.98
N LEU A 688 -46.50 -7.04 -49.93
CA LEU A 688 -45.86 -7.67 -51.09
C LEU A 688 -46.78 -8.71 -51.76
N ARG A 689 -47.68 -9.36 -51.01
CA ARG A 689 -48.57 -10.42 -51.53
C ARG A 689 -49.66 -9.92 -52.47
N GLY A 690 -50.09 -8.67 -52.37
CA GLY A 690 -51.09 -8.07 -53.28
C GLY A 690 -52.51 -8.63 -53.29
N ASP A 691 -52.80 -9.73 -52.58
CA ASP A 691 -54.13 -10.35 -52.43
C ASP A 691 -54.84 -10.01 -51.10
N LEU A 692 -54.10 -9.42 -50.17
CA LEU A 692 -54.61 -8.89 -48.91
C LEU A 692 -54.90 -7.39 -49.04
N SER A 693 -56.10 -6.98 -48.62
CA SER A 693 -56.48 -5.57 -48.48
C SER A 693 -55.84 -4.94 -47.23
N ARG A 694 -55.80 -3.59 -47.17
CA ARG A 694 -55.22 -2.87 -46.02
C ARG A 694 -55.95 -3.13 -44.70
N SER A 695 -57.24 -3.47 -44.74
CA SER A 695 -57.99 -3.94 -43.58
C SER A 695 -57.49 -5.32 -43.15
N GLU A 696 -57.49 -6.31 -44.03
CA GLU A 696 -57.10 -7.68 -43.69
C GLU A 696 -55.66 -7.77 -43.15
N ILE A 697 -54.72 -6.98 -43.69
CA ILE A 697 -53.36 -6.87 -43.15
C ILE A 697 -53.37 -6.28 -41.73
N LYS A 698 -54.17 -5.24 -41.48
CA LYS A 698 -54.29 -4.62 -40.15
C LYS A 698 -54.93 -5.56 -39.14
N ASP A 699 -55.93 -6.32 -39.56
CA ASP A 699 -56.67 -7.27 -38.70
C ASP A 699 -55.73 -8.41 -38.27
N ILE A 700 -55.00 -9.03 -39.20
CA ILE A 700 -53.95 -10.02 -38.90
C ILE A 700 -52.89 -9.46 -37.92
N VAL A 701 -52.45 -8.20 -38.12
CA VAL A 701 -51.47 -7.56 -37.22
C VAL A 701 -52.07 -7.25 -35.83
N SER A 702 -53.36 -6.94 -35.74
CA SER A 702 -54.07 -6.74 -34.47
C SER A 702 -54.23 -8.04 -33.68
N ASP A 703 -54.58 -9.15 -34.34
CA ASP A 703 -54.68 -10.48 -33.71
C ASP A 703 -53.32 -10.93 -33.16
N LEU A 704 -52.23 -10.60 -33.88
CA LEU A 704 -50.87 -10.84 -33.43
C LEU A 704 -50.52 -10.03 -32.17
N GLN A 705 -50.96 -8.76 -32.03
CA GLN A 705 -50.79 -7.97 -30.80
C GLN A 705 -51.51 -8.61 -29.61
N GLN A 706 -52.73 -9.11 -29.81
CA GLN A 706 -53.49 -9.78 -28.75
C GLN A 706 -52.86 -11.11 -28.34
N SER A 707 -52.28 -11.87 -29.29
CA SER A 707 -51.51 -13.07 -28.95
C SER A 707 -50.21 -12.76 -28.19
N ARG A 708 -49.44 -11.75 -28.63
CA ARG A 708 -48.16 -11.33 -28.02
C ARG A 708 -48.30 -10.88 -26.58
N SER A 709 -49.36 -10.14 -26.27
CA SER A 709 -49.61 -9.61 -24.91
C SER A 709 -49.89 -10.71 -23.87
N SER A 710 -50.31 -11.91 -24.30
CA SER A 710 -50.45 -13.09 -23.43
C SER A 710 -49.12 -13.82 -23.11
N ALA A 711 -48.07 -13.60 -23.91
CA ALA A 711 -46.90 -14.48 -23.97
C ALA A 711 -45.57 -13.78 -23.58
N ARG A 712 -45.51 -13.16 -22.40
CA ARG A 712 -44.27 -12.56 -21.85
C ARG A 712 -43.27 -13.61 -21.34
N ALA A 713 -42.68 -14.37 -22.26
CA ALA A 713 -41.47 -15.16 -22.02
C ALA A 713 -40.19 -14.32 -22.30
N SER A 714 -39.02 -14.83 -21.89
CA SER A 714 -37.73 -14.18 -22.13
C SER A 714 -37.46 -14.01 -23.63
N ILE A 715 -37.31 -12.76 -24.10
CA ILE A 715 -37.07 -12.46 -25.51
C ILE A 715 -35.59 -12.71 -25.83
N THR A 716 -35.29 -13.91 -26.33
CA THR A 716 -34.03 -14.20 -27.04
C THR A 716 -33.95 -13.31 -28.28
N ARG A 717 -32.90 -12.48 -28.37
CA ARG A 717 -32.63 -11.64 -29.54
C ARG A 717 -32.35 -12.53 -30.76
N SER A 718 -33.04 -12.26 -31.87
CA SER A 718 -32.81 -12.95 -33.15
C SER A 718 -32.22 -11.98 -34.18
N ILE A 719 -32.24 -12.37 -35.46
CA ILE A 719 -31.77 -11.53 -36.58
C ILE A 719 -32.52 -10.18 -36.67
N PHE A 720 -33.75 -10.09 -36.15
CA PHE A 720 -34.58 -8.89 -36.19
C PHE A 720 -34.21 -7.84 -35.14
N SER A 721 -33.58 -8.20 -34.02
CA SER A 721 -33.32 -7.29 -32.89
C SER A 721 -32.58 -5.99 -33.28
N ASN A 722 -31.64 -6.09 -34.21
CA ASN A 722 -30.81 -4.97 -34.68
C ASN A 722 -31.38 -4.28 -35.94
N SER A 723 -32.57 -4.64 -36.40
CA SER A 723 -33.18 -4.08 -37.63
C SER A 723 -33.79 -2.67 -37.40
N VAL A 724 -32.93 -1.69 -37.14
CA VAL A 724 -33.31 -0.26 -37.20
C VAL A 724 -33.29 0.19 -38.65
N ILE A 725 -34.45 0.07 -39.32
CA ILE A 725 -34.67 0.69 -40.62
C ILE A 725 -34.79 2.22 -40.40
N LYS A 726 -33.64 2.87 -40.29
CA LYS A 726 -33.49 4.28 -40.67
C LYS A 726 -32.91 4.28 -42.08
N GLY A 727 -33.58 4.95 -43.01
CA GLY A 727 -32.96 5.29 -44.28
C GLY A 727 -31.76 6.19 -44.01
N ARG A 728 -30.55 5.63 -44.12
CA ARG A 728 -29.37 6.45 -44.38
C ARG A 728 -29.39 6.73 -45.87
N GLU A 729 -29.68 7.96 -46.24
CA GLU A 729 -29.16 8.50 -47.49
C GLU A 729 -27.64 8.47 -47.34
N TYR A 730 -26.99 7.51 -47.99
CA TYR A 730 -25.57 7.66 -48.28
C TYR A 730 -25.44 8.90 -49.19
N PRO A 731 -24.50 9.82 -48.92
CA PRO A 731 -24.29 10.94 -49.81
C PRO A 731 -23.97 10.40 -51.22
N LEU A 732 -24.59 10.99 -52.23
CA LEU A 732 -24.28 10.69 -53.63
C LEU A 732 -22.83 11.11 -53.90
N TYR A 733 -21.92 10.14 -53.85
CA TYR A 733 -20.53 10.31 -54.29
C TYR A 733 -20.54 10.59 -55.80
N ALA A 734 -20.54 11.88 -56.15
CA ALA A 734 -20.64 12.32 -57.52
C ALA A 734 -19.36 12.00 -58.29
N HIS A 735 -19.47 11.22 -59.37
CA HIS A 735 -18.44 11.17 -60.40
C HIS A 735 -18.37 12.52 -61.13
N SER A 736 -17.54 13.45 -60.64
CA SER A 736 -17.20 14.69 -61.33
C SER A 736 -15.68 14.81 -61.49
N VAL A 737 -15.19 14.37 -62.65
CA VAL A 737 -13.81 14.49 -63.08
C VAL A 737 -13.51 15.93 -63.55
N LEU A 738 -12.34 16.47 -63.19
CA LEU A 738 -11.71 17.72 -63.69
C LEU A 738 -12.43 19.08 -63.45
N LYS A 739 -11.89 19.92 -62.53
CA LYS A 739 -11.08 21.13 -62.86
C LYS A 739 -10.75 22.08 -61.69
N HIS A 740 -9.47 22.48 -61.63
CA HIS A 740 -8.88 23.80 -61.30
C HIS A 740 -9.27 24.65 -60.05
N ASP A 741 -8.19 24.99 -59.33
CA ASP A 741 -7.77 26.31 -58.80
C ASP A 741 -8.30 26.91 -57.48
N TYR A 742 -7.30 27.24 -56.64
CA TYR A 742 -7.14 28.39 -55.74
C TYR A 742 -8.38 29.11 -55.15
N TYR A 743 -8.48 29.15 -53.82
CA TYR A 743 -8.07 30.32 -53.01
C TYR A 743 -8.29 30.05 -51.49
N GLY A 744 -7.52 30.76 -50.66
CA GLY A 744 -7.85 31.08 -49.26
C GLY A 744 -7.37 32.51 -48.99
N PRO A 745 -7.10 32.94 -47.74
CA PRO A 745 -7.64 32.51 -46.43
C PRO A 745 -8.26 33.70 -45.65
N ILE A 746 -8.98 33.47 -44.54
CA ILE A 746 -9.32 34.53 -43.56
C ILE A 746 -9.23 33.99 -42.12
N GLU A 747 -8.52 34.72 -41.25
CA GLU A 747 -8.48 34.55 -39.79
C GLU A 747 -9.50 35.48 -39.10
N PHE A 748 -9.88 35.20 -37.85
CA PHE A 748 -10.40 36.24 -36.94
C PHE A 748 -10.00 35.97 -35.49
N LEU A 749 -9.78 37.05 -34.73
CA LEU A 749 -9.18 37.06 -33.38
C LEU A 749 -10.18 37.49 -32.29
N THR A 750 -9.76 37.38 -31.02
CA THR A 750 -10.33 38.01 -29.79
C THR A 750 -11.62 37.41 -29.19
N GLY A 751 -11.89 37.49 -27.88
CA GLY A 751 -11.00 37.87 -26.75
C GLY A 751 -11.71 38.06 -25.38
N SER A 752 -11.11 37.51 -24.32
CA SER A 752 -11.09 37.96 -22.89
C SER A 752 -12.36 38.37 -22.08
N ASN A 753 -12.55 37.65 -20.96
CA ASN A 753 -12.73 38.13 -19.56
C ASN A 753 -14.09 38.59 -18.95
N LEU A 754 -14.36 37.99 -17.77
CA LEU A 754 -14.85 38.52 -16.47
C LEU A 754 -16.22 39.23 -16.32
N CYS A 755 -17.02 38.71 -15.37
CA CYS A 755 -17.80 39.49 -14.38
C CYS A 755 -18.20 38.59 -13.17
N GLU A 756 -18.54 39.18 -12.02
CA GLU A 756 -18.70 38.48 -10.72
C GLU A 756 -19.99 38.84 -9.93
N GLU A 757 -20.41 37.88 -9.09
CA GLU A 757 -21.15 37.99 -7.81
C GLU A 757 -22.64 38.46 -7.68
N PHE A 758 -23.20 38.04 -6.52
CA PHE A 758 -24.48 38.33 -5.84
C PHE A 758 -25.83 37.90 -6.47
N GLY A 759 -26.72 37.17 -5.76
CA GLY A 759 -26.55 36.47 -4.47
C GLY A 759 -27.86 36.10 -3.73
N MET A 760 -27.76 35.10 -2.82
CA MET A 760 -28.73 34.74 -1.74
C MET A 760 -30.12 34.20 -2.22
N TRP A 761 -30.91 33.38 -1.49
CA TRP A 761 -30.89 32.70 -0.16
C TRP A 761 -32.04 31.63 -0.15
N THR A 762 -32.28 30.70 0.80
CA THR A 762 -31.69 30.29 2.10
C THR A 762 -32.02 28.80 2.34
N CYS A 763 -31.26 28.05 3.17
CA CYS A 763 -31.79 26.86 3.86
C CYS A 763 -30.93 26.40 5.06
N CYS A 764 -31.47 25.48 5.87
CA CYS A 764 -30.82 24.75 6.98
C CYS A 764 -30.34 25.56 8.20
N LEU A 765 -31.25 25.78 9.16
CA LEU A 765 -30.92 26.14 10.54
C LEU A 765 -31.92 25.46 11.50
N LEU A 766 -31.56 24.32 12.10
CA LEU A 766 -32.28 23.66 13.20
C LEU A 766 -31.42 22.52 13.79
N GLY A 767 -31.22 22.51 15.10
CA GLY A 767 -30.39 21.52 15.79
C GLY A 767 -30.19 21.88 17.27
N MET A 768 -31.21 21.64 18.09
CA MET A 768 -31.22 21.94 19.54
C MET A 768 -30.95 20.70 20.40
N CYS A 769 -30.59 20.95 21.66
CA CYS A 769 -30.02 19.99 22.60
C CYS A 769 -31.00 18.98 23.23
N THR A 770 -30.48 17.78 23.52
CA THR A 770 -30.82 16.85 24.62
C THR A 770 -29.61 15.89 24.78
N SER A 771 -29.27 15.28 25.92
CA SER A 771 -29.96 15.06 27.21
C SER A 771 -29.01 15.18 28.41
N ILE A 772 -29.56 15.21 29.63
CA ILE A 772 -28.90 14.95 30.93
C ILE A 772 -29.77 13.95 31.71
N GLU A 773 -29.17 13.18 32.63
CA GLU A 773 -29.81 12.20 33.55
C GLU A 773 -30.45 10.96 32.87
N ALA A 774 -30.54 9.76 33.48
CA ALA A 774 -30.39 9.36 34.89
C ALA A 774 -29.85 7.91 35.05
N ALA A 775 -29.89 7.40 36.30
CA ALA A 775 -29.75 6.01 36.73
C ALA A 775 -28.34 5.36 36.69
N ALA A 776 -27.80 5.11 37.88
CA ALA A 776 -26.72 4.16 38.14
C ALA A 776 -27.24 3.07 39.09
N GLU A 777 -26.74 1.84 39.01
CA GLU A 777 -26.99 0.84 40.05
C GLU A 777 -25.91 -0.26 40.13
N HIS A 778 -25.75 -0.78 41.36
CA HIS A 778 -25.04 -2.01 41.78
C HIS A 778 -23.49 -2.09 41.86
N TYR A 779 -23.03 -2.09 43.14
CA TYR A 779 -21.80 -2.68 43.73
C TYR A 779 -20.43 -2.22 43.19
N SER A 780 -19.58 -1.46 43.91
CA SER A 780 -19.10 -1.48 45.31
C SER A 780 -18.16 -2.66 45.68
N GLY A 781 -17.11 -2.49 46.50
CA GLY A 781 -16.63 -1.32 47.27
C GLY A 781 -15.15 -0.96 46.99
N GLU A 782 -14.64 0.22 47.38
CA GLU A 782 -14.21 0.66 48.74
C GLU A 782 -12.74 0.27 49.07
N LEU A 783 -11.90 1.09 49.74
CA LEU A 783 -12.10 2.38 50.44
C LEU A 783 -10.77 3.16 50.66
N LEU A 784 -10.87 4.41 51.17
CA LEU A 784 -9.93 5.24 51.98
C LEU A 784 -9.28 6.53 51.37
N PHE A 785 -9.90 7.68 51.72
CA PHE A 785 -9.38 9.05 52.06
C PHE A 785 -8.39 9.82 51.13
N LEU A 786 -8.69 11.01 50.54
CA LEU A 786 -9.07 12.36 51.08
C LEU A 786 -8.11 12.96 52.14
N PRO A 787 -7.97 14.32 52.28
CA PRO A 787 -8.53 15.44 51.48
C PRO A 787 -7.51 16.56 51.08
N LEU A 788 -7.92 17.52 50.22
CA LEU A 788 -7.83 18.98 50.48
C LEU A 788 -8.36 19.87 49.31
N LEU A 789 -9.24 20.81 49.66
CA LEU A 789 -9.78 21.97 48.93
C LEU A 789 -10.31 22.96 50.02
N PRO A 790 -10.65 24.25 49.77
CA PRO A 790 -10.82 24.92 48.47
C PRO A 790 -10.14 26.29 48.31
N THR A 791 -10.05 26.80 47.07
CA THR A 791 -10.21 28.25 46.79
C THR A 791 -10.74 28.47 45.37
N VAL A 792 -11.95 29.03 45.25
CA VAL A 792 -12.57 29.54 44.01
C VAL A 792 -13.38 30.77 44.39
N PHE A 793 -13.59 31.71 43.45
CA PHE A 793 -14.15 33.07 43.62
C PHE A 793 -13.17 34.06 44.30
N ALA A 794 -13.06 35.34 43.88
CA ALA A 794 -13.81 36.09 42.84
C ALA A 794 -12.94 37.16 42.14
N VAL A 795 -13.59 38.00 41.31
CA VAL A 795 -13.07 39.22 40.62
C VAL A 795 -12.07 38.90 39.49
N ALA A 796 -12.45 38.71 38.22
CA ALA A 796 -13.34 39.44 37.30
C ALA A 796 -12.72 40.67 36.61
N THR A 797 -12.93 40.74 35.29
CA THR A 797 -12.81 41.92 34.39
C THR A 797 -11.54 42.80 34.45
N GLU A 798 -10.62 42.60 33.49
CA GLU A 798 -10.38 43.60 32.43
C GLU A 798 -9.50 43.04 31.27
N ARG A 799 -9.64 43.66 30.08
CA ARG A 799 -8.65 43.72 28.97
C ARG A 799 -8.06 42.41 28.40
N ILE A 800 -8.90 41.59 27.78
CA ILE A 800 -8.55 41.07 26.45
C ILE A 800 -8.95 42.14 25.44
N LYS A 801 -8.03 43.06 25.14
CA LYS A 801 -8.20 44.08 24.09
C LYS A 801 -6.84 44.61 23.65
N ASN A 802 -6.19 43.91 22.70
CA ASN A 802 -5.11 44.38 21.82
C ASN A 802 -4.57 43.21 20.98
N GLN A 803 -5.09 43.01 19.77
CA GLN A 803 -4.33 42.57 18.57
C GLN A 803 -5.22 42.59 17.32
N GLU A 804 -5.60 43.79 16.91
CA GLU A 804 -5.83 44.11 15.49
C GLU A 804 -4.72 45.08 15.08
N LYS A 805 -3.83 44.66 14.17
CA LYS A 805 -2.97 45.52 13.35
C LYS A 805 -2.25 44.74 12.26
#